data_AF-A0A6J8ADL4-F1
#
_entry.id   AF-A0A6J8ADL4-F1
#
_cell.length_a   1.000
_cell.length_b   1.000
_cell.length_c   1.000
_cell.angle_alpha   90.00
_cell.angle_beta   90.00
_cell.angle_gamma   90.00
#
_symmetry.space_group_name_H-M   'P 1'
#
loop_
_entity.id
_entity.type
_entity.pdbx_description
1 polymer ?
#
loop_
_entity_poly.entity_id
_entity_poly.type
_entity_poly.pdbx_seq_one_letter_code
_entity_poly.pdbx_strand_id
1 'polypeptide(L)'
;MEELIDGYVEYEGIVSLPKRSYRFHNVLYNYYVEIGGKEELKEFVLNHGDTHFESRMLSNRVLGKKDLYHLYDGVIEGKPINPDKDKNPVSKWFSKKVKKFTTWMGKSEFQDVLRKNAGIAVEHFLPDMKTLLAGKIQGEEMIKQVKCIINGLREYYYNVEKLWSSADDFEKYASQFIQKYLVSAIQVLKGDIERIDTEKLPSITIAAMLVHMKESYKISLDVTQMSGLCKLLLPKLDLYCKNCSDLDLMKEMFPSIQQDMKMKLLSVVKDLLKNGNSSCWLYCIPLLHFLDGRFQPYQDAPQDVYHNGHPPKWWGNELFVMELNTFKSKYCIHKDTLAVIQPYFKLDFLLPRTYVASLNFQQMIAVEEKDIFPDIILASIYYYIKTEKNLTDGWVYYQQQVLSKVSSRIKSLDINKKEVLETARRACSIGADVLQCSGTKIMDKELQTKLCIAAAETLFNCVHLVENCVTLVGTEKKDNTHINHLQKYQKNITDKLENMKYSCSTEQWLKLWNDALKMNIPSGRVNECFIKHAQSRLDFALCQMVTEEDYRNFLDAYCEKFESFDKKLQDILSKNAFRAIEKCTSYFDLHHLEEGIGEYRLKHYGELLSHLFKRNLSLLKGNDRESYLQHAVSWPSFSVFVKMYNIYPKVMQIECMEHLDSFMLVIRTICEELCDGRINVHNLENICAEKDHFRIILQEMKDLPVDKDIVLESISLRQKQLDYYKSDLEVVQHFVYVCRNCGGNTENLSRKIKSFEDLKKVELKQICAEVKVVGIRCVSTPGIYVQTTESGDIVKLENYWPKVTAFDLNTHHMETMRELREYTVDGDSFTHLLDKKGQLIEEKKGSKLPVDEILKEVWEPTKKFWTDLCAELEEGEIYFSKFKRHFQTDNIERLTQELKKHSGGNYCNWIDQRIQQFEQYSTICSCSKGAEAIMKVVTVYDLKGNFDQIKETLKLVSMSM
;
A
#
# COMPACT_ATOMS: atom_id res chain seq x y z
N MET A 1 21.93 57.38 90.14
CA MET A 1 23.25 57.12 89.56
C MET A 1 23.85 55.99 90.36
N GLU A 2 23.71 54.77 89.88
CA GLU A 2 24.44 53.61 90.37
C GLU A 2 24.97 52.87 89.14
N GLU A 3 26.24 52.52 89.22
CA GLU A 3 27.09 52.06 88.13
C GLU A 3 26.58 50.75 87.54
N LEU A 4 26.49 50.73 86.21
CA LEU A 4 26.27 49.52 85.41
C LEU A 4 27.47 48.59 85.61
N ILE A 5 27.21 47.44 86.23
CA ILE A 5 28.16 46.33 86.32
C ILE A 5 28.31 45.73 84.91
N ASP A 6 29.54 45.58 84.43
CA ASP A 6 29.87 44.95 83.14
C ASP A 6 29.33 43.51 83.05
N GLY A 7 28.62 43.20 81.96
CA GLY A 7 28.22 41.82 81.59
C GLY A 7 26.72 41.54 81.42
N TYR A 8 25.84 42.52 81.57
CA TYR A 8 24.39 42.35 81.36
C TYR A 8 23.96 42.61 79.91
N VAL A 9 22.98 41.84 79.42
CA VAL A 9 22.23 42.11 78.18
C VAL A 9 20.82 42.54 78.56
N GLU A 10 20.36 43.65 77.99
CA GLU A 10 19.03 44.22 78.24
C GLU A 10 17.97 43.53 77.37
N TYR A 11 16.78 43.27 77.92
CA TYR A 11 15.65 42.68 77.20
C TYR A 11 14.37 43.45 77.50
N GLU A 12 13.66 43.87 76.44
CA GLU A 12 12.40 44.63 76.52
C GLU A 12 11.37 43.93 75.62
N GLY A 13 10.18 43.63 76.14
CA GLY A 13 9.14 42.91 75.39
C GLY A 13 7.76 42.98 76.03
N ILE A 14 6.71 42.86 75.21
CA ILE A 14 5.29 42.96 75.60
C ILE A 14 4.69 41.55 75.68
N VAL A 15 4.05 41.20 76.80
CA VAL A 15 3.30 39.94 76.98
C VAL A 15 1.80 40.21 76.82
N SER A 16 1.13 39.53 75.87
CA SER A 16 -0.31 39.69 75.62
C SER A 16 -1.11 38.48 76.13
N LEU A 17 -2.11 38.70 77.00
CA LEU A 17 -2.93 37.65 77.63
C LEU A 17 -4.40 37.66 77.11
N PRO A 18 -5.09 36.51 76.96
CA PRO A 18 -6.49 36.47 76.54
C PRO A 18 -7.46 36.88 77.66
N LYS A 19 -8.44 37.74 77.33
CA LYS A 19 -9.56 38.20 78.20
C LYS A 19 -10.50 37.11 78.75
N ARG A 20 -10.29 35.81 78.50
CA ARG A 20 -11.19 34.73 78.95
C ARG A 20 -10.60 33.80 80.01
N SER A 21 -9.34 33.98 80.40
CA SER A 21 -8.74 33.27 81.55
C SER A 21 -9.31 33.72 82.91
N TYR A 22 -10.16 34.76 82.93
CA TYR A 22 -10.76 35.36 84.13
C TYR A 22 -11.77 34.50 84.91
N ARG A 23 -12.01 33.24 84.52
CA ARG A 23 -12.95 32.35 85.23
C ARG A 23 -12.31 31.39 86.23
N PHE A 24 -10.99 31.30 86.28
CA PHE A 24 -10.28 30.60 87.36
C PHE A 24 -9.49 31.63 88.16
N HIS A 25 -9.76 31.71 89.46
CA HIS A 25 -9.11 32.67 90.35
C HIS A 25 -7.61 32.36 90.44
N ASN A 26 -6.79 33.42 90.32
CA ASN A 26 -5.33 33.43 90.44
C ASN A 26 -4.58 32.70 89.32
N VAL A 27 -3.94 33.45 88.43
CA VAL A 27 -2.96 32.87 87.49
C VAL A 27 -1.60 32.81 88.19
N LEU A 28 -1.15 31.60 88.50
CA LEU A 28 0.15 31.32 89.12
C LEU A 28 1.24 31.22 88.06
N TYR A 29 2.11 32.20 88.03
CA TYR A 29 3.35 32.23 87.27
C TYR A 29 4.50 31.68 88.12
N ASN A 30 5.30 30.80 87.54
CA ASN A 30 6.47 30.24 88.21
C ASN A 30 7.69 30.48 87.33
N TYR A 31 8.68 31.21 87.83
CA TYR A 31 9.95 31.41 87.13
C TYR A 31 11.15 31.24 88.07
N TYR A 32 12.31 30.93 87.49
CA TYR A 32 13.54 30.72 88.24
C TYR A 32 14.45 31.94 88.12
N VAL A 33 15.08 32.31 89.23
CA VAL A 33 16.16 33.30 89.26
C VAL A 33 17.36 32.66 89.93
N GLU A 34 18.50 32.64 89.26
CA GLU A 34 19.76 32.19 89.85
C GLU A 34 20.44 33.37 90.55
N ILE A 35 20.51 33.33 91.87
CA ILE A 35 21.15 34.37 92.68
C ILE A 35 22.38 33.74 93.33
N GLY A 36 23.57 34.18 92.94
CA GLY A 36 24.84 33.71 93.52
C GLY A 36 25.12 32.22 93.31
N GLY A 37 24.67 31.63 92.20
CA GLY A 37 24.92 30.22 91.86
C GLY A 37 23.95 29.21 92.48
N LYS A 38 22.83 29.68 93.07
CA LYS A 38 21.70 28.85 93.49
C LYS A 38 20.42 29.32 92.79
N GLU A 39 19.71 28.39 92.18
CA GLU A 39 18.40 28.64 91.57
C GLU A 39 17.32 28.74 92.66
N GLU A 40 16.64 29.89 92.74
CA GLU A 40 15.44 30.08 93.55
C GLU A 40 14.20 30.16 92.64
N LEU A 41 13.16 29.41 93.01
CA LEU A 41 11.84 29.51 92.39
C LEU A 41 11.12 30.76 92.95
N LYS A 42 10.74 31.69 92.08
CA LYS A 42 9.82 32.78 92.40
C LYS A 42 8.45 32.44 91.83
N GLU A 43 7.47 32.39 92.71
CA GLU A 43 6.05 32.25 92.36
C GLU A 43 5.44 33.66 92.31
N PHE A 44 4.70 33.96 91.24
CA PHE A 44 3.97 35.19 91.06
C PHE A 44 2.49 34.86 90.86
N VAL A 45 1.62 35.59 91.53
CA VAL A 45 0.17 35.39 91.45
C VAL A 45 -0.44 36.62 90.83
N LEU A 46 -0.93 36.51 89.60
CA LEU A 46 -1.61 37.61 88.92
C LEU A 46 -3.07 37.66 89.40
N ASN A 47 -3.38 38.73 90.14
CA ASN A 47 -4.73 39.00 90.65
C ASN A 47 -5.55 39.79 89.63
N HIS A 48 -6.86 39.65 89.70
CA HIS A 48 -7.83 40.21 88.75
C HIS A 48 -7.79 41.76 88.75
N GLY A 49 -7.34 42.42 87.67
CA GLY A 49 -7.49 43.87 87.50
C GLY A 49 -6.45 44.61 86.67
N ASP A 50 -5.21 44.12 86.59
CA ASP A 50 -4.12 44.87 85.97
C ASP A 50 -3.97 44.56 84.47
N THR A 51 -3.92 45.60 83.63
CA THR A 51 -3.86 45.45 82.16
C THR A 51 -2.54 45.88 81.53
N HIS A 52 -1.64 46.55 82.26
CA HIS A 52 -0.27 46.90 81.81
C HIS A 52 0.72 46.82 82.97
N PHE A 53 1.89 46.23 82.74
CA PHE A 53 3.01 46.26 83.68
C PHE A 53 4.35 46.24 82.94
N GLU A 54 5.24 47.17 83.30
CA GLU A 54 6.66 47.17 82.96
C GLU A 54 7.46 46.64 84.15
N SER A 55 8.38 45.70 83.91
CA SER A 55 9.31 45.22 84.95
C SER A 55 10.66 44.88 84.32
N ARG A 56 11.74 45.23 85.02
CA ARG A 56 13.12 44.95 84.62
C ARG A 56 13.51 43.53 85.02
N MET A 57 14.01 42.74 84.07
CA MET A 57 14.60 41.42 84.33
C MET A 57 16.12 41.44 84.20
N LEU A 58 16.82 40.84 85.18
CA LEU A 58 18.27 40.60 85.18
C LEU A 58 18.50 39.09 85.34
N SER A 59 19.27 38.46 84.45
CA SER A 59 19.59 37.01 84.55
C SER A 59 20.96 36.67 83.96
N ASN A 60 21.72 35.83 84.67
CA ASN A 60 23.01 35.27 84.26
C ASN A 60 22.85 33.80 83.87
N ARG A 61 22.42 33.49 82.63
CA ARG A 61 22.68 32.24 81.88
C ARG A 61 21.78 32.16 80.65
N VAL A 62 22.38 31.89 79.49
CA VAL A 62 21.68 31.70 78.22
C VAL A 62 22.02 30.31 77.66
N LEU A 63 20.99 29.49 77.39
CA LEU A 63 21.11 28.29 76.58
C LEU A 63 21.04 28.69 75.10
N GLY A 64 22.13 28.49 74.38
CA GLY A 64 22.22 28.82 72.96
C GLY A 64 21.40 27.88 72.07
N LYS A 65 20.26 28.37 71.57
CA LYS A 65 19.74 28.20 70.21
C LYS A 65 18.72 29.32 69.98
N LYS A 66 18.76 29.95 68.80
CA LYS A 66 17.70 30.87 68.35
C LYS A 66 16.35 30.13 68.49
N ASP A 67 15.41 30.78 69.17
CA ASP A 67 14.08 30.28 69.56
C ASP A 67 14.05 29.56 70.92
N LEU A 68 13.99 30.37 71.99
CA LEU A 68 13.67 29.91 73.35
C LEU A 68 12.18 30.17 73.61
N TYR A 69 11.39 29.09 73.73
CA TYR A 69 10.00 29.12 74.19
C TYR A 69 9.95 28.63 75.64
N HIS A 70 9.39 29.44 76.54
CA HIS A 70 9.12 29.02 77.92
C HIS A 70 7.66 28.57 78.08
N LEU A 71 7.47 27.67 79.04
CA LEU A 71 6.24 26.98 79.32
C LEU A 71 5.15 27.90 79.86
N TYR A 72 3.94 27.75 79.32
CA TYR A 72 2.68 28.41 79.68
C TYR A 72 2.65 29.95 79.47
N ASP A 73 1.80 30.34 78.50
CA ASP A 73 1.20 31.68 78.26
C ASP A 73 2.02 32.82 77.60
N GLY A 74 2.64 32.60 76.42
CA GLY A 74 2.95 33.71 75.49
C GLY A 74 4.13 33.53 74.52
N VAL A 75 4.19 34.35 73.46
CA VAL A 75 5.31 34.47 72.50
C VAL A 75 6.08 35.76 72.80
N ILE A 76 7.44 35.73 72.78
CA ILE A 76 8.28 36.93 72.72
C ILE A 76 9.25 36.82 71.52
N GLU A 77 9.43 37.89 70.74
CA GLU A 77 10.31 37.95 69.55
C GLU A 77 11.67 38.65 69.84
N GLY A 78 12.80 38.06 69.42
CA GLY A 78 14.15 38.71 69.45
C GLY A 78 15.33 37.79 69.02
N LYS A 79 16.46 38.36 68.51
CA LYS A 79 17.65 37.61 67.99
C LYS A 79 18.89 37.67 68.91
N PRO A 80 19.61 36.55 69.15
CA PRO A 80 20.90 36.49 69.85
C PRO A 80 22.14 36.40 68.91
N ILE A 81 23.32 36.78 69.44
CA ILE A 81 24.66 36.71 68.80
C ILE A 81 25.61 35.78 69.59
N ASN A 82 26.05 34.72 68.90
CA ASN A 82 27.17 33.78 69.10
C ASN A 82 27.23 32.82 70.33
N PRO A 83 27.71 31.56 70.13
CA PRO A 83 27.58 30.45 71.09
C PRO A 83 28.90 30.07 71.76
N ASP A 84 28.85 29.60 73.01
CA ASP A 84 29.63 28.43 73.41
C ASP A 84 29.18 27.79 74.73
N LYS A 85 29.07 26.45 74.67
CA LYS A 85 29.22 25.42 75.73
C LYS A 85 28.15 25.20 76.82
N ASP A 86 27.37 24.13 76.59
CA ASP A 86 27.20 22.93 77.43
C ASP A 86 26.97 23.04 78.96
N LYS A 87 25.71 22.85 79.38
CA LYS A 87 25.17 21.71 80.20
C LYS A 87 23.84 22.09 80.88
N ASN A 88 22.78 21.32 80.61
CA ASN A 88 21.39 21.59 81.02
C ASN A 88 20.98 20.85 82.34
N PRO A 89 20.54 21.54 83.42
CA PRO A 89 20.06 20.91 84.67
C PRO A 89 18.52 20.73 84.77
N VAL A 90 17.74 21.13 83.76
CA VAL A 90 16.26 21.28 83.88
C VAL A 90 15.50 19.95 84.05
N SER A 91 16.12 18.79 83.81
CA SER A 91 15.40 17.49 83.86
C SER A 91 15.18 16.90 85.27
N LYS A 92 15.79 17.45 86.33
CA LYS A 92 15.75 16.82 87.68
C LYS A 92 14.66 17.32 88.64
N TRP A 93 14.05 18.48 88.41
CA TRP A 93 13.07 19.04 89.37
C TRP A 93 11.62 18.67 89.05
N PHE A 94 11.23 18.67 87.77
CA PHE A 94 9.86 18.33 87.36
C PHE A 94 9.44 16.91 87.78
N SER A 95 10.37 15.95 87.81
CA SER A 95 10.08 14.57 88.21
C SER A 95 9.68 14.41 89.68
N LYS A 96 9.91 15.41 90.56
CA LYS A 96 9.68 15.30 92.01
C LYS A 96 8.29 15.79 92.44
N LYS A 97 7.76 16.86 91.82
CA LYS A 97 6.36 17.32 92.02
C LYS A 97 5.37 16.52 91.17
N VAL A 98 5.74 16.13 89.95
CA VAL A 98 4.93 15.21 89.12
C VAL A 98 4.76 13.85 89.82
N LYS A 99 5.78 13.34 90.52
CA LYS A 99 5.64 12.15 91.38
C LYS A 99 4.59 12.33 92.48
N LYS A 100 4.55 13.47 93.18
CA LYS A 100 3.53 13.71 94.22
C LYS A 100 2.10 13.80 93.66
N PHE A 101 1.93 14.47 92.52
CA PHE A 101 0.62 14.61 91.86
C PHE A 101 0.13 13.29 91.21
N THR A 102 1.02 12.53 90.56
CA THR A 102 0.73 11.19 90.02
C THR A 102 0.45 10.15 91.12
N THR A 103 0.98 10.34 92.33
CA THR A 103 0.65 9.48 93.49
C THR A 103 -0.73 9.80 94.06
N TRP A 104 -1.25 11.02 93.88
CA TRP A 104 -2.54 11.47 94.42
C TRP A 104 -3.73 11.23 93.47
N MET A 105 -3.58 11.47 92.16
CA MET A 105 -4.63 11.20 91.14
C MET A 105 -4.44 9.87 90.39
N GLY A 106 -3.36 9.14 90.65
CA GLY A 106 -2.96 8.02 89.81
C GLY A 106 -2.32 8.49 88.49
N LYS A 107 -1.39 7.68 87.99
CA LYS A 107 -0.57 8.02 86.81
C LYS A 107 -1.42 8.23 85.54
N SER A 108 -2.52 7.49 85.39
CA SER A 108 -3.40 7.58 84.21
C SER A 108 -4.19 8.90 84.19
N GLU A 109 -4.85 9.28 85.29
CA GLU A 109 -5.66 10.50 85.33
C GLU A 109 -4.80 11.76 85.15
N PHE A 110 -3.61 11.78 85.75
CA PHE A 110 -2.66 12.90 85.56
C PHE A 110 -2.20 13.03 84.11
N GLN A 111 -1.95 11.90 83.42
CA GLN A 111 -1.62 11.91 81.99
C GLN A 111 -2.80 12.39 81.15
N ASP A 112 -4.04 12.05 81.50
CA ASP A 112 -5.23 12.52 80.77
C ASP A 112 -5.46 14.03 80.96
N VAL A 113 -5.19 14.58 82.15
CA VAL A 113 -5.19 16.03 82.39
C VAL A 113 -4.12 16.73 81.55
N LEU A 114 -2.90 16.19 81.49
CA LEU A 114 -1.84 16.74 80.65
C LEU A 114 -2.18 16.68 79.15
N ARG A 115 -2.80 15.58 78.69
CA ARG A 115 -3.31 15.47 77.30
C ARG A 115 -4.45 16.46 77.04
N LYS A 116 -5.30 16.75 78.00
CA LYS A 116 -6.36 17.76 77.86
C LYS A 116 -5.77 19.18 77.79
N ASN A 117 -4.77 19.48 78.61
CA ASN A 117 -4.08 20.77 78.60
C ASN A 117 -3.30 20.99 77.31
N ALA A 118 -2.61 19.96 76.79
CA ALA A 118 -1.96 20.02 75.48
C ALA A 118 -2.98 20.36 74.37
N GLY A 119 -4.19 19.81 74.46
CA GLY A 119 -5.26 20.09 73.49
C GLY A 119 -5.77 21.54 73.55
N ILE A 120 -5.98 22.06 74.77
CA ILE A 120 -6.38 23.45 74.99
C ILE A 120 -5.31 24.42 74.50
N ALA A 121 -4.03 24.12 74.76
CA ALA A 121 -2.89 24.92 74.29
C ALA A 121 -2.87 24.98 72.76
N VAL A 122 -3.00 23.84 72.07
CA VAL A 122 -3.09 23.84 70.59
C VAL A 122 -4.27 24.67 70.10
N GLU A 123 -5.46 24.51 70.68
CA GLU A 123 -6.66 25.25 70.27
C GLU A 123 -6.55 26.78 70.46
N HIS A 124 -5.78 27.25 71.44
CA HIS A 124 -5.63 28.68 71.73
C HIS A 124 -4.43 29.33 71.05
N PHE A 125 -3.33 28.57 70.85
CA PHE A 125 -2.11 29.12 70.24
C PHE A 125 -2.11 28.99 68.72
N LEU A 126 -2.87 28.06 68.13
CA LEU A 126 -3.06 28.05 66.68
C LEU A 126 -3.76 29.36 66.27
N PRO A 127 -3.17 30.14 65.33
CA PRO A 127 -3.75 31.43 65.00
C PRO A 127 -5.16 31.28 64.39
N ASP A 128 -6.08 32.16 64.79
CA ASP A 128 -7.46 32.14 64.29
C ASP A 128 -7.48 32.37 62.77
N MET A 129 -8.19 31.50 62.03
CA MET A 129 -8.40 31.61 60.59
C MET A 129 -8.98 32.98 60.20
N LYS A 130 -9.78 33.62 61.07
CA LYS A 130 -10.29 34.98 60.82
C LYS A 130 -9.17 36.04 60.81
N THR A 131 -8.11 35.84 61.58
CA THR A 131 -6.94 36.73 61.62
C THR A 131 -6.11 36.61 60.33
N LEU A 132 -6.01 35.39 59.79
CA LEU A 132 -5.38 35.12 58.50
C LEU A 132 -6.21 35.72 57.35
N LEU A 133 -7.52 35.50 57.33
CA LEU A 133 -8.43 36.06 56.32
C LEU A 133 -8.45 37.60 56.35
N ALA A 134 -8.15 38.22 57.50
CA ALA A 134 -8.00 39.67 57.63
C ALA A 134 -6.65 40.22 57.09
N GLY A 135 -5.75 39.36 56.59
CA GLY A 135 -4.46 39.76 55.99
C GLY A 135 -3.42 40.27 57.00
N LYS A 136 -3.57 39.97 58.29
CA LYS A 136 -2.69 40.49 59.36
C LYS A 136 -1.40 39.70 59.56
N ILE A 137 -1.32 38.48 59.03
CA ILE A 137 -0.16 37.57 59.15
C ILE A 137 0.13 37.00 57.76
N GLN A 138 1.39 36.98 57.35
CA GLN A 138 1.81 36.36 56.09
C GLN A 138 1.69 34.83 56.16
N GLY A 139 1.40 34.19 55.03
CA GLY A 139 1.16 32.74 54.96
C GLY A 139 2.38 31.91 55.40
N GLU A 140 3.58 32.31 55.01
CA GLU A 140 4.82 31.65 55.46
C GLU A 140 5.04 31.79 56.97
N GLU A 141 4.75 32.97 57.52
CA GLU A 141 4.88 33.25 58.94
C GLU A 141 3.90 32.39 59.76
N MET A 142 2.68 32.21 59.25
CA MET A 142 1.69 31.31 59.84
C MET A 142 2.18 29.85 59.88
N ILE A 143 2.79 29.35 58.79
CA ILE A 143 3.38 27.99 58.77
C ILE A 143 4.49 27.87 59.81
N LYS A 144 5.35 28.90 59.93
CA LYS A 144 6.42 28.93 60.95
C LYS A 144 5.83 28.93 62.35
N GLN A 145 4.82 29.75 62.65
CA GLN A 145 4.15 29.79 63.94
C GLN A 145 3.55 28.44 64.32
N VAL A 146 2.79 27.80 63.42
CA VAL A 146 2.24 26.46 63.65
C VAL A 146 3.36 25.44 63.90
N LYS A 147 4.43 25.49 63.11
CA LYS A 147 5.60 24.63 63.31
C LYS A 147 6.27 24.84 64.66
N CYS A 148 6.45 26.09 65.07
CA CYS A 148 7.02 26.45 66.36
C CYS A 148 6.15 25.98 67.52
N ILE A 149 4.83 26.18 67.45
CA ILE A 149 3.88 25.72 68.47
C ILE A 149 3.97 24.20 68.61
N ILE A 150 3.90 23.45 67.51
CA ILE A 150 3.95 21.98 67.57
C ILE A 150 5.31 21.47 68.07
N ASN A 151 6.42 22.11 67.67
CA ASN A 151 7.74 21.75 68.17
C ASN A 151 7.91 22.05 69.67
N GLY A 152 7.38 23.18 70.15
CA GLY A 152 7.36 23.52 71.57
C GLY A 152 6.56 22.50 72.38
N LEU A 153 5.38 22.10 71.86
CA LEU A 153 4.56 21.05 72.46
C LEU A 153 5.26 19.69 72.44
N ARG A 154 5.99 19.36 71.38
CA ARG A 154 6.80 18.13 71.27
C ARG A 154 7.89 18.11 72.34
N GLU A 155 8.66 19.18 72.41
CA GLU A 155 9.78 19.27 73.36
C GLU A 155 9.28 19.09 74.79
N TYR A 156 8.18 19.76 75.13
CA TYR A 156 7.66 19.67 76.48
C TYR A 156 6.94 18.35 76.77
N TYR A 157 5.85 18.08 76.07
CA TYR A 157 4.97 16.99 76.46
C TYR A 157 5.53 15.61 76.07
N TYR A 158 6.31 15.53 74.98
CA TYR A 158 6.97 14.28 74.57
C TYR A 158 8.37 14.12 75.18
N ASN A 159 9.29 15.08 75.00
CA ASN A 159 10.67 14.89 75.45
C ASN A 159 10.84 15.05 76.98
N VAL A 160 10.16 16.03 77.59
CA VAL A 160 10.28 16.31 79.04
C VAL A 160 9.31 15.46 79.86
N GLU A 161 8.00 15.57 79.61
CA GLU A 161 6.97 14.89 80.40
C GLU A 161 6.79 13.41 80.04
N LYS A 162 7.35 12.96 78.91
CA LYS A 162 7.24 11.56 78.43
C LYS A 162 5.78 11.07 78.42
N LEU A 163 4.86 11.96 78.05
CA LEU A 163 3.42 11.73 78.08
C LEU A 163 2.98 10.66 77.06
N TRP A 164 3.73 10.55 75.97
CA TRP A 164 3.55 9.54 74.93
C TRP A 164 4.68 8.53 74.96
N SER A 165 4.34 7.28 74.66
CA SER A 165 5.26 6.13 74.61
C SER A 165 6.28 6.22 73.47
N SER A 166 5.94 6.94 72.41
CA SER A 166 6.78 7.12 71.22
C SER A 166 6.58 8.49 70.61
N ALA A 167 7.54 8.92 69.78
CA ALA A 167 7.41 10.15 68.99
C ALA A 167 6.21 10.04 68.04
N ASP A 168 5.96 8.86 67.50
CA ASP A 168 4.84 8.57 66.60
C ASP A 168 3.48 8.77 67.28
N ASP A 169 3.36 8.42 68.56
CA ASP A 169 2.14 8.62 69.34
C ASP A 169 1.85 10.11 69.58
N PHE A 170 2.89 10.93 69.80
CA PHE A 170 2.75 12.38 69.86
C PHE A 170 2.40 12.97 68.50
N GLU A 171 3.07 12.54 67.43
CA GLU A 171 2.79 13.00 66.07
C GLU A 171 1.34 12.69 65.70
N LYS A 172 0.85 11.47 65.99
CA LYS A 172 -0.55 11.09 65.79
C LYS A 172 -1.51 11.98 66.58
N TYR A 173 -1.17 12.33 67.81
CA TYR A 173 -1.95 13.25 68.62
C TYR A 173 -1.96 14.68 68.02
N ALA A 174 -0.79 15.23 67.67
CA ALA A 174 -0.68 16.54 67.05
C ALA A 174 -1.45 16.62 65.72
N SER A 175 -1.35 15.58 64.88
CA SER A 175 -2.10 15.48 63.62
C SER A 175 -3.61 15.58 63.84
N GLN A 176 -4.18 15.00 64.91
CA GLN A 176 -5.63 15.07 65.18
C GLN A 176 -6.11 16.50 65.46
N PHE A 177 -5.32 17.32 66.15
CA PHE A 177 -5.70 18.72 66.43
C PHE A 177 -5.55 19.60 65.18
N ILE A 178 -4.43 19.47 64.49
CA ILE A 178 -4.22 20.20 63.24
C ILE A 178 -5.26 19.77 62.20
N GLN A 179 -5.70 18.51 62.20
CA GLN A 179 -6.80 18.03 61.37
C GLN A 179 -8.11 18.77 61.67
N LYS A 180 -8.49 18.94 62.94
CA LYS A 180 -9.70 19.72 63.30
C LYS A 180 -9.60 21.16 62.81
N TYR A 181 -8.42 21.77 62.97
CA TYR A 181 -8.13 23.12 62.48
C TYR A 181 -8.24 23.21 60.94
N LEU A 182 -7.63 22.28 60.21
CA LEU A 182 -7.70 22.19 58.74
C LEU A 182 -9.14 21.98 58.25
N VAL A 183 -9.91 21.10 58.87
CA VAL A 183 -11.30 20.83 58.48
C VAL A 183 -12.17 22.07 58.71
N SER A 184 -12.01 22.75 59.85
CA SER A 184 -12.71 24.01 60.13
C SER A 184 -12.33 25.08 59.10
N ALA A 185 -11.04 25.23 58.78
CA ALA A 185 -10.54 26.15 57.76
C ALA A 185 -11.16 25.86 56.39
N ILE A 186 -11.18 24.59 55.95
CA ILE A 186 -11.79 24.17 54.68
C ILE A 186 -13.29 24.47 54.65
N GLN A 187 -14.02 24.28 55.76
CA GLN A 187 -15.46 24.57 55.85
C GLN A 187 -15.74 26.08 55.75
N VAL A 188 -14.98 26.91 56.46
CA VAL A 188 -15.08 28.38 56.37
C VAL A 188 -14.82 28.84 54.92
N LEU A 189 -13.78 28.32 54.30
CA LEU A 189 -13.44 28.64 52.90
C LEU A 189 -14.48 28.13 51.89
N LYS A 190 -15.28 27.11 52.23
CA LYS A 190 -16.38 26.62 51.37
C LYS A 190 -17.67 27.41 51.55
N GLY A 191 -17.97 27.88 52.76
CA GLY A 191 -19.24 28.53 53.11
C GLY A 191 -19.31 30.03 52.77
N ASP A 192 -18.17 30.72 52.70
CA ASP A 192 -18.12 32.18 52.64
C ASP A 192 -17.58 32.77 51.31
N ILE A 193 -17.44 31.96 50.25
CA ILE A 193 -16.89 32.41 48.93
C ILE A 193 -17.71 33.57 48.33
N GLU A 194 -18.99 33.71 48.68
CA GLU A 194 -19.86 34.79 48.18
C GLU A 194 -19.93 36.03 49.10
N ARG A 195 -19.36 36.00 50.31
CA ARG A 195 -19.52 37.06 51.33
C ARG A 195 -18.23 37.59 51.97
N ILE A 196 -17.09 36.94 51.77
CA ILE A 196 -15.81 37.50 52.20
C ILE A 196 -15.40 38.58 51.19
N ASP A 197 -15.22 39.80 51.70
CA ASP A 197 -14.63 40.92 50.98
C ASP A 197 -13.19 40.52 50.58
N THR A 198 -13.03 40.00 49.37
CA THR A 198 -11.87 39.24 48.89
C THR A 198 -10.69 40.12 48.48
N GLU A 199 -10.66 41.38 48.92
CA GLU A 199 -9.62 42.35 48.54
C GLU A 199 -8.25 42.09 49.19
N LYS A 200 -8.14 41.25 50.24
CA LYS A 200 -6.89 41.19 51.04
C LYS A 200 -6.13 39.86 51.08
N LEU A 201 -6.76 38.70 50.90
CA LEU A 201 -6.04 37.42 50.78
C LEU A 201 -6.76 36.43 49.84
N PRO A 202 -6.20 36.09 48.67
CA PRO A 202 -6.74 35.11 47.75
C PRO A 202 -6.81 33.69 48.34
N SER A 203 -7.93 33.02 48.08
CA SER A 203 -8.23 31.66 48.53
C SER A 203 -7.14 30.63 48.21
N ILE A 204 -6.42 30.81 47.10
CA ILE A 204 -5.31 29.95 46.67
C ILE A 204 -4.12 29.96 47.65
N THR A 205 -3.82 31.11 48.25
CA THR A 205 -2.71 31.29 49.20
C THR A 205 -2.99 30.51 50.48
N ILE A 206 -4.23 30.59 50.95
CA ILE A 206 -4.70 29.87 52.12
C ILE A 206 -4.75 28.36 51.81
N ALA A 207 -5.28 27.96 50.65
CA ALA A 207 -5.32 26.56 50.26
C ALA A 207 -3.92 25.94 50.16
N ALA A 208 -2.94 26.65 49.60
CA ALA A 208 -1.55 26.18 49.55
C ALA A 208 -0.96 26.01 50.95
N MET A 209 -1.22 26.95 51.85
CA MET A 209 -0.84 26.83 53.27
C MET A 209 -1.43 25.58 53.93
N LEU A 210 -2.72 25.33 53.73
CA LEU A 210 -3.41 24.15 54.27
C LEU A 210 -2.86 22.84 53.69
N VAL A 211 -2.46 22.83 52.41
CA VAL A 211 -1.75 21.70 51.78
C VAL A 211 -0.39 21.47 52.45
N HIS A 212 0.37 22.54 52.70
CA HIS A 212 1.66 22.44 53.37
C HIS A 212 1.53 21.84 54.77
N MET A 213 0.55 22.32 55.55
CA MET A 213 0.26 21.79 56.88
C MET A 213 -0.21 20.33 56.82
N LYS A 214 -1.12 19.97 55.90
CA LYS A 214 -1.57 18.58 55.71
C LYS A 214 -0.39 17.64 55.56
N GLU A 215 0.52 17.95 54.64
CA GLU A 215 1.67 17.10 54.32
C GLU A 215 2.76 17.12 55.38
N SER A 216 2.98 18.26 56.03
CA SER A 216 3.98 18.37 57.11
C SER A 216 3.59 17.55 58.35
N TYR A 217 2.29 17.34 58.57
CA TYR A 217 1.77 16.60 59.73
C TYR A 217 1.02 15.32 59.36
N LYS A 218 1.16 14.82 58.12
CA LYS A 218 0.55 13.57 57.63
C LYS A 218 -0.95 13.44 57.93
N ILE A 219 -1.70 14.52 57.73
CA ILE A 219 -3.12 14.57 58.08
C ILE A 219 -3.97 13.88 57.03
N SER A 220 -4.87 13.00 57.50
CA SER A 220 -5.86 12.34 56.66
C SER A 220 -7.10 13.23 56.52
N LEU A 221 -7.46 13.58 55.29
CA LEU A 221 -8.71 14.26 54.95
C LEU A 221 -9.63 13.28 54.22
N ASP A 222 -10.94 13.42 54.39
CA ASP A 222 -11.90 12.64 53.58
C ASP A 222 -11.93 13.14 52.11
N VAL A 223 -12.54 12.36 51.22
CA VAL A 223 -12.58 12.67 49.78
C VAL A 223 -13.23 14.03 49.47
N THR A 224 -14.26 14.41 50.23
CA THR A 224 -15.02 15.66 50.03
C THR A 224 -14.24 16.87 50.52
N GLN A 225 -13.54 16.73 51.64
CA GLN A 225 -12.63 17.73 52.19
C GLN A 225 -11.45 17.95 51.24
N MET A 226 -10.82 16.85 50.79
CA MET A 226 -9.68 16.89 49.88
C MET A 226 -10.05 17.49 48.52
N SER A 227 -11.18 17.06 47.92
CA SER A 227 -11.68 17.63 46.66
C SER A 227 -11.94 19.13 46.77
N GLY A 228 -12.53 19.58 47.88
CA GLY A 228 -12.74 20.99 48.16
C GLY A 228 -11.45 21.79 48.28
N LEU A 229 -10.47 21.25 49.02
CA LEU A 229 -9.16 21.87 49.16
C LEU A 229 -8.45 21.98 47.81
N CYS A 230 -8.46 20.91 46.99
CA CYS A 230 -7.88 20.93 45.65
C CYS A 230 -8.55 21.97 44.74
N LYS A 231 -9.87 22.12 44.80
CA LYS A 231 -10.61 23.10 44.00
C LYS A 231 -10.22 24.55 44.34
N LEU A 232 -9.90 24.83 45.60
CA LEU A 232 -9.44 26.15 46.05
C LEU A 232 -8.01 26.49 45.60
N LEU A 233 -7.25 25.51 45.09
CA LEU A 233 -5.91 25.73 44.52
C LEU A 233 -5.94 26.19 43.06
N LEU A 234 -7.12 26.27 42.44
CA LEU A 234 -7.27 26.80 41.09
C LEU A 234 -7.09 28.32 41.10
N PRO A 235 -6.20 28.89 40.27
CA PRO A 235 -6.01 30.34 40.21
C PRO A 235 -7.22 31.08 39.63
N LYS A 236 -7.49 32.30 40.08
CA LYS A 236 -8.52 33.14 39.50
C LYS A 236 -8.23 33.44 38.02
N LEU A 237 -9.23 33.24 37.16
CA LEU A 237 -9.12 33.50 35.72
C LEU A 237 -9.34 34.98 35.42
N ASP A 238 -8.33 35.64 34.84
CA ASP A 238 -8.48 36.95 34.20
C ASP A 238 -8.16 36.83 32.69
N LEU A 239 -9.20 36.51 31.92
CA LEU A 239 -9.08 36.36 30.47
C LEU A 239 -8.88 37.69 29.73
N TYR A 240 -9.13 38.83 30.37
CA TYR A 240 -9.03 40.15 29.74
C TYR A 240 -7.62 40.70 29.85
N CYS A 241 -7.06 40.74 31.05
CA CYS A 241 -5.70 41.26 31.27
C CYS A 241 -4.61 40.22 30.98
N LYS A 242 -4.98 38.94 30.82
CA LYS A 242 -4.02 37.80 30.71
C LYS A 242 -2.96 37.85 31.82
N ASN A 243 -3.39 38.18 33.03
CA ASN A 243 -2.53 38.24 34.21
C ASN A 243 -3.05 37.26 35.28
N CYS A 244 -2.15 36.71 36.09
CA CYS A 244 -2.47 35.79 37.18
C CYS A 244 -1.93 36.37 38.49
N SER A 245 -2.65 37.35 39.06
CA SER A 245 -2.29 38.01 40.32
C SER A 245 -2.14 37.03 41.49
N ASP A 246 -2.88 35.92 41.43
CA ASP A 246 -2.83 34.83 42.40
C ASP A 246 -1.44 34.18 42.48
N LEU A 247 -0.73 34.05 41.36
CA LEU A 247 0.61 33.47 41.33
C LEU A 247 1.66 34.43 41.84
N ASP A 248 1.55 35.71 41.49
CA ASP A 248 2.48 36.75 41.96
C ASP A 248 2.37 36.88 43.48
N LEU A 249 1.14 36.92 44.01
CA LEU A 249 0.93 36.95 45.44
C LEU A 249 1.38 35.65 46.13
N MET A 250 1.17 34.48 45.52
CA MET A 250 1.72 33.22 46.03
C MET A 250 3.25 33.29 46.18
N LYS A 251 3.95 33.90 45.21
CA LYS A 251 5.41 34.07 45.27
C LYS A 251 5.82 35.05 46.37
N GLU A 252 5.08 36.14 46.54
CA GLU A 252 5.30 37.15 47.59
C GLU A 252 5.01 36.62 49.00
N MET A 253 4.00 35.77 49.16
CA MET A 253 3.54 35.24 50.46
C MET A 253 4.36 34.06 50.97
N PHE A 254 5.09 33.38 50.07
CA PHE A 254 5.89 32.20 50.39
C PHE A 254 7.31 32.24 49.78
N PRO A 255 8.06 33.35 49.90
CA PRO A 255 9.30 33.56 49.13
C PRO A 255 10.38 32.52 49.44
N SER A 256 10.47 32.02 50.68
CA SER A 256 11.55 31.10 51.08
C SER A 256 11.17 29.62 51.00
N ILE A 257 9.87 29.31 50.87
CA ILE A 257 9.36 27.93 50.91
C ILE A 257 8.68 27.47 49.61
N GLN A 258 8.79 28.21 48.50
CA GLN A 258 8.14 27.84 47.22
C GLN A 258 8.49 26.43 46.75
N GLN A 259 9.78 26.06 46.84
CA GLN A 259 10.24 24.73 46.45
C GLN A 259 9.71 23.64 47.39
N ASP A 260 9.63 23.90 48.70
CA ASP A 260 9.03 22.96 49.64
C ASP A 260 7.52 22.82 49.37
N MET A 261 6.81 23.93 49.15
CA MET A 261 5.40 23.97 48.76
C MET A 261 5.13 23.13 47.50
N LYS A 262 5.97 23.27 46.47
CA LYS A 262 5.93 22.44 45.26
C LYS A 262 6.04 20.96 45.59
N MET A 263 7.00 20.56 46.44
CA MET A 263 7.20 19.17 46.83
C MET A 263 6.04 18.62 47.65
N LYS A 264 5.45 19.43 48.54
CA LYS A 264 4.24 19.07 49.31
C LYS A 264 3.02 18.92 48.40
N LEU A 265 2.81 19.86 47.47
CA LEU A 265 1.73 19.76 46.48
C LEU A 265 1.90 18.54 45.56
N LEU A 266 3.13 18.24 45.14
CA LEU A 266 3.44 17.03 44.37
C LEU A 266 3.16 15.76 45.18
N SER A 267 3.50 15.74 46.48
CA SER A 267 3.18 14.64 47.40
C SER A 267 1.68 14.39 47.46
N VAL A 268 0.88 15.45 47.62
CA VAL A 268 -0.60 15.36 47.58
C VAL A 268 -1.09 14.78 46.25
N VAL A 269 -0.59 15.25 45.11
CA VAL A 269 -0.98 14.75 43.79
C VAL A 269 -0.65 13.26 43.67
N LYS A 270 0.53 12.82 44.10
CA LYS A 270 0.95 11.42 44.08
C LYS A 270 0.07 10.55 44.97
N ASP A 271 -0.26 11.02 46.16
CA ASP A 271 -1.12 10.29 47.09
C ASP A 271 -2.55 10.15 46.54
N LEU A 272 -3.09 11.21 45.94
CA LEU A 272 -4.40 11.17 45.28
C LEU A 272 -4.42 10.22 44.08
N LEU A 273 -3.36 10.17 43.29
CA LEU A 273 -3.24 9.24 42.16
C LEU A 273 -3.08 7.78 42.62
N LYS A 274 -2.40 7.52 43.74
CA LYS A 274 -2.21 6.17 44.29
C LYS A 274 -3.47 5.61 44.97
N ASN A 275 -4.18 6.45 45.72
CA ASN A 275 -5.22 6.01 46.66
C ASN A 275 -6.64 6.44 46.28
N GLY A 276 -6.81 7.39 45.35
CA GLY A 276 -8.09 8.06 45.11
C GLY A 276 -8.83 7.59 43.86
N ASN A 277 -10.14 7.41 43.98
CA ASN A 277 -11.09 7.38 42.84
C ASN A 277 -11.53 8.80 42.41
N SER A 278 -10.87 9.85 42.91
CA SER A 278 -11.27 11.24 42.67
C SER A 278 -10.32 11.92 41.69
N SER A 279 -10.89 12.55 40.66
CA SER A 279 -10.14 13.34 39.66
C SER A 279 -9.73 14.73 40.16
N CYS A 280 -9.98 15.05 41.45
CA CYS A 280 -9.70 16.36 42.02
C CYS A 280 -8.21 16.75 42.02
N TRP A 281 -7.30 15.79 41.87
CA TRP A 281 -5.87 16.06 41.72
C TRP A 281 -5.57 16.96 40.51
N LEU A 282 -6.42 16.94 39.46
CA LEU A 282 -6.29 17.83 38.29
C LEU A 282 -6.42 19.31 38.66
N TYR A 283 -7.12 19.64 39.74
CA TYR A 283 -7.27 21.03 40.22
C TYR A 283 -5.96 21.60 40.78
N CYS A 284 -5.05 20.72 41.23
CA CYS A 284 -3.73 21.11 41.74
C CYS A 284 -2.73 21.38 40.63
N ILE A 285 -2.99 20.87 39.41
CA ILE A 285 -2.01 20.83 38.32
C ILE A 285 -1.56 22.21 37.87
N PRO A 286 -2.44 23.21 37.62
CA PRO A 286 -2.01 24.53 37.17
C PRO A 286 -1.00 25.19 38.13
N LEU A 287 -1.28 25.12 39.44
CA LEU A 287 -0.37 25.68 40.45
C LEU A 287 0.96 24.90 40.51
N LEU A 288 0.90 23.56 40.46
CA LEU A 288 2.11 22.73 40.45
C LEU A 288 3.01 23.04 39.25
N HIS A 289 2.39 23.20 38.08
CA HIS A 289 2.98 23.60 36.82
C HIS A 289 3.68 24.96 36.89
N PHE A 290 3.05 25.97 37.50
CA PHE A 290 3.66 27.29 37.67
C PHE A 290 4.77 27.30 38.72
N LEU A 291 4.61 26.57 39.82
CA LEU A 291 5.66 26.41 40.85
C LEU A 291 6.86 25.63 40.34
N ASP A 292 6.71 24.86 39.28
CA ASP A 292 7.81 24.19 38.60
C ASP A 292 8.73 25.17 37.83
N GLY A 293 8.25 26.39 37.55
CA GLY A 293 9.05 27.50 37.03
C GLY A 293 9.43 27.39 35.55
N ARG A 294 9.04 26.31 34.87
CA ARG A 294 9.36 26.08 33.44
C ARG A 294 8.50 26.91 32.48
N PHE A 295 7.38 27.45 32.94
CA PHE A 295 6.47 28.26 32.12
C PHE A 295 5.63 29.18 33.00
N GLN A 296 5.08 30.23 32.37
CA GLN A 296 4.27 31.26 33.01
C GLN A 296 2.78 31.12 32.65
N PRO A 297 1.88 31.68 33.47
CA PRO A 297 0.46 31.79 33.13
C PRO A 297 0.25 32.50 31.79
N TYR A 298 -0.72 32.04 31.01
CA TYR A 298 -1.06 32.55 29.67
C TYR A 298 0.09 32.51 28.64
N GLN A 299 1.16 31.78 28.94
CA GLN A 299 2.23 31.54 27.98
C GLN A 299 1.72 30.65 26.84
N ASP A 300 1.99 31.05 25.60
CA ASP A 300 1.71 30.21 24.43
C ASP A 300 2.59 28.96 24.43
N ALA A 301 2.04 27.85 23.95
CA ALA A 301 2.78 26.61 23.77
C ALA A 301 4.03 26.85 22.89
N PRO A 302 5.26 26.55 23.38
CA PRO A 302 6.46 26.74 22.58
C PRO A 302 6.45 25.82 21.36
N GLN A 303 7.06 26.27 20.26
CA GLN A 303 7.17 25.48 19.02
C GLN A 303 8.08 24.25 19.20
N ASP A 304 9.09 24.33 20.07
CA ASP A 304 10.12 23.29 20.25
C ASP A 304 9.76 22.18 21.27
N VAL A 305 8.52 22.15 21.77
CA VAL A 305 8.12 21.09 22.71
C VAL A 305 7.77 19.81 21.94
N TYR A 306 8.72 18.90 21.86
CA TYR A 306 8.56 17.64 21.14
C TYR A 306 7.70 16.61 21.90
N HIS A 307 6.64 16.15 21.24
CA HIS A 307 5.79 15.04 21.68
C HIS A 307 6.50 13.66 21.64
N ASN A 308 7.59 13.55 20.88
CA ASN A 308 8.31 12.30 20.63
C ASN A 308 9.58 12.10 21.48
N GLY A 309 9.89 13.02 22.42
CA GLY A 309 11.03 12.90 23.33
C GLY A 309 10.91 11.73 24.31
N HIS A 310 12.03 11.29 24.90
CA HIS A 310 12.08 10.22 25.91
C HIS A 310 12.84 10.70 27.17
N PRO A 311 12.15 11.04 28.28
CA PRO A 311 10.69 11.08 28.47
C PRO A 311 10.03 12.29 27.76
N PRO A 312 8.77 12.17 27.30
CA PRO A 312 8.09 13.25 26.60
C PRO A 312 7.71 14.39 27.55
N LYS A 313 8.41 15.52 27.45
CA LYS A 313 8.08 16.75 28.19
C LYS A 313 6.74 17.38 27.79
N TRP A 314 6.17 16.91 26.67
CA TRP A 314 4.90 17.37 26.14
C TRP A 314 3.75 17.29 27.16
N TRP A 315 3.70 16.24 27.99
CA TRP A 315 2.54 15.97 28.85
C TRP A 315 2.46 16.79 30.15
N GLY A 316 3.56 17.43 30.57
CA GLY A 316 3.62 18.18 31.83
C GLY A 316 3.56 17.31 33.11
N ASN A 317 3.70 15.99 32.98
CA ASN A 317 3.52 15.04 34.08
C ASN A 317 4.81 14.35 34.53
N GLU A 318 5.99 14.90 34.21
CA GLU A 318 7.27 14.20 34.41
C GLU A 318 7.54 13.89 35.88
N LEU A 319 7.00 14.71 36.79
CA LEU A 319 7.19 14.56 38.23
C LEU A 319 6.35 13.43 38.85
N PHE A 320 5.31 12.93 38.15
CA PHE A 320 4.34 11.96 38.67
C PHE A 320 3.83 10.95 37.63
N VAL A 321 4.59 10.72 36.55
CA VAL A 321 4.19 9.84 35.43
C VAL A 321 3.91 8.39 35.86
N MET A 322 4.66 7.87 36.85
CA MET A 322 4.49 6.50 37.35
C MET A 322 3.15 6.34 38.08
N GLU A 323 2.84 7.28 38.98
CA GLU A 323 1.56 7.32 39.67
C GLU A 323 0.39 7.54 38.71
N LEU A 324 0.57 8.40 37.70
CA LEU A 324 -0.45 8.66 36.70
C LEU A 324 -0.80 7.41 35.88
N ASN A 325 0.21 6.66 35.43
CA ASN A 325 0.00 5.41 34.71
C ASN A 325 -0.72 4.36 35.58
N THR A 326 -0.40 4.32 36.88
CA THR A 326 -1.09 3.45 37.84
C THR A 326 -2.55 3.86 38.00
N PHE A 327 -2.84 5.16 38.17
CA PHE A 327 -4.19 5.69 38.25
C PHE A 327 -5.01 5.34 37.01
N LYS A 328 -4.46 5.60 35.83
CA LYS A 328 -5.09 5.37 34.52
C LYS A 328 -5.46 3.91 34.25
N SER A 329 -4.72 2.96 34.84
CA SER A 329 -5.05 1.53 34.76
C SER A 329 -6.20 1.08 35.68
N LYS A 330 -6.52 1.86 36.72
CA LYS A 330 -7.45 1.47 37.79
C LYS A 330 -8.71 2.32 37.86
N TYR A 331 -8.64 3.58 37.48
CA TYR A 331 -9.66 4.58 37.72
C TYR A 331 -9.99 5.37 36.46
N CYS A 332 -11.12 6.08 36.52
CA CYS A 332 -11.63 6.89 35.44
C CYS A 332 -11.73 8.37 35.81
N ILE A 333 -11.58 9.26 34.83
CA ILE A 333 -11.82 10.68 35.06
C ILE A 333 -13.30 10.99 34.91
N HIS A 334 -13.89 11.62 35.93
CA HIS A 334 -15.30 12.01 35.91
C HIS A 334 -15.51 13.19 34.96
N LYS A 335 -16.56 13.12 34.12
CA LYS A 335 -16.90 14.15 33.12
C LYS A 335 -17.01 15.55 33.73
N ASP A 336 -17.56 15.66 34.93
CA ASP A 336 -17.72 16.93 35.65
C ASP A 336 -16.39 17.64 35.93
N THR A 337 -15.29 16.90 35.97
CA THR A 337 -13.94 17.45 36.18
C THR A 337 -13.52 18.30 34.98
N LEU A 338 -13.84 17.87 33.75
CA LEU A 338 -13.49 18.60 32.53
C LEU A 338 -14.19 19.97 32.51
N ALA A 339 -15.48 20.01 32.87
CA ALA A 339 -16.25 21.26 32.93
C ALA A 339 -15.63 22.29 33.89
N VAL A 340 -14.97 21.85 34.96
CA VAL A 340 -14.29 22.73 35.93
C VAL A 340 -12.93 23.20 35.41
N ILE A 341 -12.13 22.34 34.80
CA ILE A 341 -10.74 22.67 34.38
C ILE A 341 -10.64 23.28 32.98
N GLN A 342 -11.62 23.07 32.11
CA GLN A 342 -11.57 23.53 30.72
C GLN A 342 -11.31 25.05 30.59
N PRO A 343 -11.94 25.94 31.39
CA PRO A 343 -11.63 27.38 31.34
C PRO A 343 -10.14 27.71 31.59
N TYR A 344 -9.42 26.82 32.27
CA TYR A 344 -8.01 26.97 32.64
C TYR A 344 -7.04 26.51 31.54
N PHE A 345 -7.51 25.90 30.44
CA PHE A 345 -6.65 25.50 29.31
C PHE A 345 -5.97 26.70 28.63
N LYS A 346 -6.56 27.90 28.75
CA LYS A 346 -5.94 29.16 28.30
C LYS A 346 -4.90 29.71 29.28
N LEU A 347 -5.06 29.42 30.57
CA LEU A 347 -4.15 29.84 31.63
C LEU A 347 -2.89 28.97 31.62
N ASP A 348 -3.06 27.66 31.43
CA ASP A 348 -2.01 26.66 31.44
C ASP A 348 -2.12 25.77 30.20
N PHE A 349 -1.18 25.94 29.25
CA PHE A 349 -1.16 25.16 28.01
C PHE A 349 -0.75 23.68 28.21
N LEU A 350 -0.17 23.31 29.35
CA LEU A 350 0.14 21.92 29.69
C LEU A 350 -1.04 21.21 30.34
N LEU A 351 -1.93 21.92 31.03
CA LEU A 351 -3.13 21.33 31.65
C LEU A 351 -3.95 20.44 30.69
N PRO A 352 -4.33 20.88 29.48
CA PRO A 352 -5.07 20.00 28.56
C PRO A 352 -4.24 18.78 28.14
N ARG A 353 -2.91 18.91 28.06
CA ARG A 353 -2.02 17.78 27.76
C ARG A 353 -1.98 16.78 28.91
N THR A 354 -1.84 17.26 30.15
CA THR A 354 -1.88 16.43 31.36
C THR A 354 -3.23 15.72 31.51
N TYR A 355 -4.33 16.43 31.24
CA TYR A 355 -5.67 15.85 31.22
C TYR A 355 -5.74 14.69 30.21
N VAL A 356 -5.37 14.90 28.93
CA VAL A 356 -5.44 13.81 27.94
C VAL A 356 -4.46 12.67 28.28
N ALA A 357 -3.27 12.96 28.79
CA ALA A 357 -2.31 11.93 29.23
C ALA A 357 -2.91 11.00 30.30
N SER A 358 -3.77 11.54 31.15
CA SER A 358 -4.43 10.82 32.24
C SER A 358 -5.64 9.98 31.81
N LEU A 359 -6.15 10.17 30.60
CA LEU A 359 -7.23 9.36 30.03
C LEU A 359 -6.69 8.05 29.46
N ASN A 360 -7.38 6.95 29.74
CA ASN A 360 -7.22 5.70 28.97
C ASN A 360 -7.78 5.86 27.55
N PHE A 361 -7.45 4.94 26.65
CA PHE A 361 -7.79 5.10 25.24
C PHE A 361 -9.30 5.10 24.97
N GLN A 362 -10.06 4.27 25.70
CA GLN A 362 -11.52 4.22 25.60
C GLN A 362 -12.16 5.55 26.03
N GLN A 363 -11.63 6.19 27.08
CA GLN A 363 -12.11 7.49 27.54
C GLN A 363 -11.83 8.61 26.56
N MET A 364 -10.73 8.55 25.80
CA MET A 364 -10.45 9.56 24.77
C MET A 364 -11.56 9.61 23.71
N ILE A 365 -12.21 8.48 23.41
CA ILE A 365 -13.36 8.44 22.49
C ILE A 365 -14.55 9.23 23.04
N ALA A 366 -14.71 9.25 24.36
CA ALA A 366 -15.83 9.88 25.05
C ALA A 366 -15.60 11.38 25.33
N VAL A 367 -14.41 11.91 25.04
CA VAL A 367 -14.13 13.35 25.14
C VAL A 367 -14.83 14.08 24.00
N GLU A 368 -15.59 15.11 24.31
CA GLU A 368 -16.20 15.97 23.30
C GLU A 368 -15.13 16.84 22.63
N GLU A 369 -15.04 16.77 21.30
CA GLU A 369 -13.99 17.40 20.48
C GLU A 369 -13.92 18.93 20.59
N LYS A 370 -14.99 19.57 21.06
CA LYS A 370 -15.04 21.03 21.20
C LYS A 370 -14.06 21.54 22.25
N ASP A 371 -13.68 20.68 23.20
CA ASP A 371 -13.04 21.10 24.44
C ASP A 371 -11.51 20.94 24.43
N ILE A 372 -10.93 20.23 23.45
CA ILE A 372 -9.49 19.91 23.38
C ILE A 372 -8.93 20.19 21.99
N PHE A 373 -7.69 20.69 21.94
CA PHE A 373 -6.98 20.96 20.70
C PHE A 373 -6.59 19.66 19.95
N PRO A 374 -6.75 19.61 18.60
CA PRO A 374 -6.44 18.42 17.80
C PRO A 374 -5.01 17.88 17.94
N ASP A 375 -4.01 18.75 18.07
CA ASP A 375 -2.60 18.38 18.22
C ASP A 375 -2.35 17.53 19.47
N ILE A 376 -3.06 17.82 20.56
CA ILE A 376 -2.96 17.05 21.81
C ILE A 376 -3.49 15.62 21.64
N ILE A 377 -4.65 15.46 20.98
CA ILE A 377 -5.24 14.14 20.74
C ILE A 377 -4.35 13.31 19.80
N LEU A 378 -3.81 13.92 18.74
CA LEU A 378 -2.87 13.27 17.83
C LEU A 378 -1.60 12.83 18.57
N ALA A 379 -1.06 13.65 19.46
CA ALA A 379 0.11 13.29 20.25
C ALA A 379 -0.17 12.09 21.15
N SER A 380 -1.40 11.98 21.67
CA SER A 380 -1.80 10.84 22.49
C SER A 380 -1.88 9.58 21.65
N ILE A 381 -2.50 9.63 20.46
CA ILE A 381 -2.54 8.51 19.52
C ILE A 381 -1.12 8.05 19.18
N TYR A 382 -0.22 8.97 18.82
CA TYR A 382 1.17 8.66 18.54
C TYR A 382 1.86 7.96 19.72
N TYR A 383 1.72 8.52 20.93
CA TYR A 383 2.32 7.95 22.13
C TYR A 383 1.80 6.54 22.40
N TYR A 384 0.48 6.32 22.31
CA TYR A 384 -0.11 4.99 22.46
C TYR A 384 0.41 3.98 21.45
N ILE A 385 0.48 4.34 20.16
CA ILE A 385 1.04 3.45 19.12
C ILE A 385 2.49 3.09 19.46
N LYS A 386 3.28 4.04 19.98
CA LYS A 386 4.69 3.83 20.35
C LYS A 386 4.86 2.99 21.61
N THR A 387 4.05 3.18 22.65
CA THR A 387 4.25 2.52 23.96
C THR A 387 3.52 1.20 24.11
N GLU A 388 2.39 1.02 23.44
CA GLU A 388 1.59 -0.21 23.60
C GLU A 388 2.27 -1.40 22.93
N LYS A 389 2.36 -2.54 23.62
CA LYS A 389 3.08 -3.72 23.11
C LYS A 389 2.23 -4.58 22.18
N ASN A 390 0.92 -4.67 22.43
CA ASN A 390 -0.01 -5.50 21.66
C ASN A 390 -1.24 -4.67 21.25
N LEU A 391 -1.35 -4.33 19.96
CA LEU A 391 -2.54 -3.70 19.41
C LEU A 391 -3.50 -4.80 18.92
N THR A 392 -4.71 -4.88 19.48
CA THR A 392 -5.76 -5.80 19.01
C THR A 392 -6.58 -5.19 17.87
N ASP A 393 -7.38 -5.98 17.16
CA ASP A 393 -8.21 -5.47 16.05
C ASP A 393 -9.22 -4.41 16.51
N GLY A 394 -9.79 -4.58 17.71
CA GLY A 394 -10.66 -3.57 18.34
C GLY A 394 -9.95 -2.24 18.54
N TRP A 395 -8.65 -2.24 18.83
CA TRP A 395 -7.85 -1.03 18.97
C TRP A 395 -7.73 -0.24 17.66
N VAL A 396 -7.59 -0.93 16.53
CA VAL A 396 -7.51 -0.30 15.21
C VAL A 396 -8.80 0.46 14.90
N TYR A 397 -9.94 -0.18 15.16
CA TYR A 397 -11.26 0.43 14.98
C TYR A 397 -11.44 1.67 15.85
N TYR A 398 -11.01 1.61 17.12
CA TYR A 398 -11.06 2.77 18.01
C TYR A 398 -10.14 3.90 17.55
N GLN A 399 -8.94 3.61 17.06
CA GLN A 399 -8.03 4.62 16.52
C GLN A 399 -8.64 5.32 15.30
N GLN A 400 -9.28 4.57 14.40
CA GLN A 400 -9.98 5.14 13.24
C GLN A 400 -11.11 6.08 13.66
N GLN A 401 -11.89 5.72 14.68
CA GLN A 401 -12.93 6.61 15.21
C GLN A 401 -12.34 7.90 15.77
N VAL A 402 -11.29 7.82 16.59
CA VAL A 402 -10.65 9.03 17.15
C VAL A 402 -10.05 9.90 16.04
N LEU A 403 -9.42 9.31 15.02
CA LEU A 403 -8.87 10.04 13.88
C LEU A 403 -9.95 10.73 13.03
N SER A 404 -11.09 10.07 12.81
CA SER A 404 -12.25 10.64 12.11
C SER A 404 -12.87 11.81 12.88
N LYS A 405 -12.96 11.67 14.22
CA LYS A 405 -13.35 12.74 15.15
C LYS A 405 -12.41 13.94 15.06
N VAL A 406 -11.10 13.71 15.20
CA VAL A 406 -10.08 14.75 15.07
C VAL A 406 -10.13 15.43 13.69
N SER A 407 -10.29 14.64 12.62
CA SER A 407 -10.46 15.10 11.24
C SER A 407 -11.66 16.06 11.11
N SER A 408 -12.80 15.71 11.69
CA SER A 408 -14.01 16.54 11.73
C SER A 408 -13.79 17.83 12.51
N ARG A 409 -13.11 17.76 13.67
CA ARG A 409 -12.77 18.92 14.48
C ARG A 409 -11.89 19.91 13.73
N ILE A 410 -10.84 19.44 13.07
CA ILE A 410 -9.90 20.27 12.28
C ILE A 410 -10.66 21.12 11.26
N LYS A 411 -11.65 20.53 10.57
CA LYS A 411 -12.48 21.24 9.57
C LYS A 411 -13.39 22.31 10.19
N SER A 412 -13.77 22.15 11.46
CA SER A 412 -14.64 23.09 12.17
C SER A 412 -13.91 24.28 12.83
N LEU A 413 -12.57 24.33 12.75
CA LEU A 413 -11.78 25.39 13.40
C LEU A 413 -11.93 26.73 12.65
N ASP A 414 -12.07 27.80 13.43
CA ASP A 414 -12.19 29.17 12.90
C ASP A 414 -10.82 29.69 12.44
N ILE A 415 -10.62 29.69 11.12
CA ILE A 415 -9.39 30.05 10.44
C ILE A 415 -8.94 31.51 10.64
N ASN A 416 -9.83 32.38 11.15
CA ASN A 416 -9.52 33.80 11.37
C ASN A 416 -8.70 34.06 12.65
N LYS A 417 -8.49 33.04 13.49
CA LYS A 417 -7.76 33.19 14.76
C LYS A 417 -6.29 32.81 14.59
N LYS A 418 -5.39 33.73 14.94
CA LYS A 418 -3.92 33.50 14.88
C LYS A 418 -3.47 32.25 15.66
N GLU A 419 -4.12 31.96 16.79
CA GLU A 419 -3.87 30.77 17.63
C GLU A 419 -4.14 29.43 16.90
N VAL A 420 -5.00 29.44 15.87
CA VAL A 420 -5.36 28.25 15.09
C VAL A 420 -4.21 27.84 14.15
N LEU A 421 -3.46 28.80 13.58
CA LEU A 421 -2.35 28.49 12.68
C LEU A 421 -1.25 27.69 13.38
N GLU A 422 -0.86 28.10 14.59
CA GLU A 422 0.18 27.40 15.36
C GLU A 422 -0.28 26.00 15.81
N THR A 423 -1.54 25.87 16.19
CA THR A 423 -2.16 24.59 16.51
C THR A 423 -2.20 23.68 15.29
N ALA A 424 -2.56 24.20 14.11
CA ALA A 424 -2.60 23.47 12.85
C ALA A 424 -1.20 23.00 12.42
N ARG A 425 -0.17 23.83 12.59
CA ARG A 425 1.24 23.45 12.32
C ARG A 425 1.69 22.28 13.21
N ARG A 426 1.43 22.35 14.52
CA ARG A 426 1.72 21.24 15.44
C ARG A 426 0.93 19.99 15.09
N ALA A 427 -0.37 20.12 14.82
CA ALA A 427 -1.23 19.01 14.42
C ALA A 427 -0.74 18.36 13.11
N CYS A 428 -0.23 19.15 12.16
CA CYS A 428 0.39 18.63 10.94
C CYS A 428 1.68 17.85 11.23
N SER A 429 2.57 18.40 12.06
CA SER A 429 3.82 17.71 12.44
C SER A 429 3.56 16.40 13.18
N ILE A 430 2.62 16.41 14.13
CA ILE A 430 2.29 15.23 14.92
C ILE A 430 1.50 14.22 14.08
N GLY A 431 0.58 14.69 13.22
CA GLY A 431 -0.17 13.85 12.28
C GLY A 431 0.74 13.10 11.32
N ALA A 432 1.86 13.70 10.91
CA ALA A 432 2.88 13.02 10.13
C ALA A 432 3.56 11.88 10.90
N ASP A 433 3.93 12.12 12.16
CA ASP A 433 4.50 11.11 13.06
C ASP A 433 3.49 9.97 13.32
N VAL A 434 2.20 10.31 13.49
CA VAL A 434 1.09 9.34 13.57
C VAL A 434 1.04 8.49 12.30
N LEU A 435 0.95 9.09 11.11
CA LEU A 435 0.92 8.34 9.85
C LEU A 435 2.14 7.42 9.66
N GLN A 436 3.33 7.87 10.08
CA GLN A 436 4.56 7.08 9.96
C GLN A 436 4.55 5.86 10.90
N CYS A 437 4.04 6.00 12.13
CA CYS A 437 3.95 4.89 13.07
C CYS A 437 2.68 4.05 12.91
N SER A 438 1.65 4.57 12.25
CA SER A 438 0.37 3.89 12.00
C SER A 438 0.63 2.55 11.34
N GLY A 439 0.17 1.50 12.02
CA GLY A 439 0.26 0.15 11.52
C GLY A 439 1.58 -0.57 11.72
N THR A 440 2.64 0.06 12.24
CA THR A 440 3.96 -0.59 12.41
C THR A 440 3.94 -1.82 13.33
N LYS A 441 2.92 -1.93 14.21
CA LYS A 441 2.73 -3.04 15.16
C LYS A 441 1.50 -3.90 14.86
N ILE A 442 0.82 -3.68 13.73
CA ILE A 442 -0.38 -4.44 13.35
C ILE A 442 0.06 -5.54 12.38
N MET A 443 -0.25 -6.80 12.71
CA MET A 443 0.09 -7.96 11.87
C MET A 443 -0.82 -8.07 10.64
N ASP A 444 -2.10 -7.75 10.80
CA ASP A 444 -3.07 -7.71 9.70
C ASP A 444 -2.79 -6.50 8.81
N LYS A 445 -2.33 -6.76 7.58
CA LYS A 445 -1.95 -5.74 6.61
C LYS A 445 -3.16 -4.94 6.07
N GLU A 446 -4.36 -5.52 6.06
CA GLU A 446 -5.58 -4.81 5.66
C GLU A 446 -5.94 -3.77 6.73
N LEU A 447 -6.03 -4.20 7.99
CA LEU A 447 -6.28 -3.29 9.13
C LEU A 447 -5.19 -2.22 9.24
N GLN A 448 -3.93 -2.62 9.02
CA GLN A 448 -2.79 -1.72 8.94
C GLN A 448 -3.02 -0.60 7.91
N THR A 449 -3.45 -0.97 6.70
CA THR A 449 -3.65 -0.05 5.59
C THR A 449 -4.85 0.87 5.83
N LYS A 450 -5.98 0.33 6.33
CA LYS A 450 -7.14 1.15 6.67
C LYS A 450 -6.82 2.20 7.74
N LEU A 451 -6.01 1.85 8.75
CA LEU A 451 -5.53 2.82 9.74
C LEU A 451 -4.61 3.87 9.12
N CYS A 452 -3.73 3.49 8.20
CA CYS A 452 -2.89 4.43 7.46
C CYS A 452 -3.73 5.40 6.62
N ILE A 453 -4.80 4.92 5.98
CA ILE A 453 -5.76 5.76 5.24
C ILE A 453 -6.39 6.79 6.18
N ALA A 454 -6.91 6.37 7.34
CA ALA A 454 -7.50 7.28 8.32
C ALA A 454 -6.50 8.33 8.84
N ALA A 455 -5.27 7.91 9.14
CA ALA A 455 -4.21 8.82 9.59
C ALA A 455 -3.79 9.80 8.49
N ALA A 456 -3.73 9.35 7.24
CA ALA A 456 -3.44 10.20 6.09
C ALA A 456 -4.54 11.23 5.84
N GLU A 457 -5.82 10.84 5.96
CA GLU A 457 -6.94 11.78 5.87
C GLU A 457 -6.81 12.89 6.94
N THR A 458 -6.59 12.52 8.20
CA THR A 458 -6.42 13.50 9.29
C THR A 458 -5.24 14.43 9.02
N LEU A 459 -4.10 13.90 8.56
CA LEU A 459 -2.93 14.71 8.20
C LEU A 459 -3.22 15.65 7.03
N PHE A 460 -3.86 15.19 5.96
CA PHE A 460 -4.20 16.02 4.81
C PHE A 460 -5.18 17.14 5.19
N ASN A 461 -6.09 16.89 6.13
CA ASN A 461 -6.94 17.93 6.72
C ASN A 461 -6.14 18.94 7.54
N CYS A 462 -5.12 18.52 8.29
CA CYS A 462 -4.18 19.45 8.94
C CYS A 462 -3.43 20.33 7.92
N VAL A 463 -2.90 19.71 6.86
CA VAL A 463 -2.17 20.45 5.80
C VAL A 463 -3.07 21.47 5.12
N HIS A 464 -4.30 21.08 4.79
CA HIS A 464 -5.29 21.97 4.19
C HIS A 464 -5.64 23.15 5.12
N LEU A 465 -5.81 22.89 6.43
CA LEU A 465 -6.03 23.96 7.42
C LEU A 465 -4.85 24.94 7.47
N VAL A 466 -3.61 24.44 7.48
CA VAL A 466 -2.41 25.30 7.44
C VAL A 466 -2.38 26.14 6.17
N GLU A 467 -2.66 25.55 5.00
CA GLU A 467 -2.70 26.27 3.72
C GLU A 467 -3.72 27.42 3.73
N ASN A 468 -4.94 27.16 4.23
CA ASN A 468 -5.98 28.18 4.35
C ASN A 468 -5.59 29.30 5.31
N CYS A 469 -5.05 28.96 6.49
CA CYS A 469 -4.61 29.96 7.47
C CYS A 469 -3.44 30.81 6.93
N VAL A 470 -2.46 30.21 6.24
CA VAL A 470 -1.33 30.96 5.65
C VAL A 470 -1.81 31.90 4.55
N THR A 471 -2.75 31.45 3.72
CA THR A 471 -3.33 32.28 2.63
C THR A 471 -4.07 33.50 3.18
N LEU A 472 -4.82 33.34 4.27
CA LEU A 472 -5.58 34.44 4.89
C LEU A 472 -4.71 35.42 5.66
N VAL A 473 -3.66 34.96 6.34
CA VAL A 473 -2.79 35.80 7.18
C VAL A 473 -1.78 36.61 6.34
N GLY A 474 -1.67 36.34 5.03
CA GLY A 474 -0.85 37.13 4.11
C GLY A 474 0.66 37.06 4.41
N THR A 475 1.12 36.05 5.16
CA THR A 475 2.56 35.87 5.43
C THR A 475 3.27 35.35 4.19
N GLU A 476 3.75 36.27 3.35
CA GLU A 476 4.41 36.05 2.04
C GLU A 476 5.74 35.27 2.06
N LYS A 477 6.22 34.73 3.19
CA LYS A 477 7.38 33.84 3.14
C LYS A 477 6.92 32.44 2.77
N LYS A 478 7.28 32.01 1.55
CA LYS A 478 7.17 30.66 0.97
C LYS A 478 7.80 29.58 1.85
N ASP A 479 7.28 29.34 3.05
CA ASP A 479 7.61 28.16 3.83
C ASP A 479 6.78 26.98 3.29
N ASN A 480 7.11 26.58 2.06
CA ASN A 480 6.49 25.45 1.34
C ASN A 480 6.88 24.09 1.96
N THR A 481 7.53 24.07 3.12
CA THR A 481 7.94 22.84 3.81
C THR A 481 6.76 21.89 4.00
N HIS A 482 5.60 22.37 4.47
CA HIS A 482 4.39 21.57 4.63
C HIS A 482 3.85 20.96 3.31
N ILE A 483 3.96 21.69 2.19
CA ILE A 483 3.58 21.19 0.86
C ILE A 483 4.62 20.19 0.31
N ASN A 484 5.91 20.43 0.52
CA ASN A 484 6.96 19.48 0.12
C ASN A 484 6.84 18.16 0.91
N HIS A 485 6.45 18.24 2.19
CA HIS A 485 6.13 17.07 2.99
C HIS A 485 4.88 16.34 2.51
N LEU A 486 3.89 17.04 1.93
CA LEU A 486 2.70 16.42 1.35
C LEU A 486 3.05 15.36 0.29
N GLN A 487 3.97 15.65 -0.63
CA GLN A 487 4.41 14.68 -1.65
C GLN A 487 5.03 13.41 -1.04
N LYS A 488 5.84 13.58 0.01
CA LYS A 488 6.42 12.45 0.75
C LYS A 488 5.35 11.56 1.36
N TYR A 489 4.30 12.15 1.95
CA TYR A 489 3.22 11.40 2.59
C TYR A 489 2.24 10.78 1.58
N GLN A 490 1.95 11.47 0.48
CA GLN A 490 1.21 10.94 -0.66
C GLN A 490 1.90 9.69 -1.22
N LYS A 491 3.22 9.75 -1.41
CA LYS A 491 4.02 8.60 -1.84
C LYS A 491 3.96 7.46 -0.82
N ASN A 492 4.12 7.75 0.47
CA ASN A 492 4.07 6.71 1.52
C ASN A 492 2.74 5.95 1.50
N ILE A 493 1.60 6.64 1.40
CA ILE A 493 0.30 5.97 1.37
C ILE A 493 0.08 5.19 0.06
N THR A 494 0.46 5.74 -1.10
CA THR A 494 0.31 5.03 -2.38
C THR A 494 1.24 3.82 -2.48
N ASP A 495 2.48 3.91 -2.01
CA ASP A 495 3.42 2.78 -1.96
C ASP A 495 2.90 1.67 -1.02
N LYS A 496 2.27 2.02 0.11
CA LYS A 496 1.59 1.04 0.98
C LYS A 496 0.42 0.36 0.25
N LEU A 497 -0.43 1.13 -0.42
CA LEU A 497 -1.56 0.60 -1.20
C LEU A 497 -1.10 -0.31 -2.35
N GLU A 498 -0.03 0.02 -3.04
CA GLU A 498 0.54 -0.83 -4.10
C GLU A 498 1.05 -2.17 -3.54
N ASN A 499 1.77 -2.14 -2.41
CA ASN A 499 2.29 -3.35 -1.77
C ASN A 499 1.19 -4.28 -1.25
N MET A 500 -0.03 -3.77 -1.01
CA MET A 500 -1.17 -4.60 -0.63
C MET A 500 -1.60 -5.57 -1.72
N LYS A 501 -1.29 -5.31 -2.99
CA LYS A 501 -1.59 -6.24 -4.11
C LYS A 501 -1.07 -7.65 -3.85
N TYR A 502 0.07 -7.78 -3.16
CA TYR A 502 0.71 -9.06 -2.86
C TYR A 502 0.24 -9.71 -1.55
N SER A 503 -0.69 -9.06 -0.84
CA SER A 503 -1.04 -9.42 0.53
C SER A 503 -2.54 -9.69 0.73
N CYS A 504 -3.39 -9.37 -0.24
CA CYS A 504 -4.82 -9.58 -0.18
C CYS A 504 -5.40 -9.88 -1.58
N SER A 505 -6.70 -10.19 -1.67
CA SER A 505 -7.35 -10.39 -2.96
C SER A 505 -7.45 -9.10 -3.77
N THR A 506 -7.53 -9.19 -5.09
CA THR A 506 -7.70 -8.02 -5.96
C THR A 506 -8.93 -7.19 -5.58
N GLU A 507 -10.04 -7.83 -5.17
CA GLU A 507 -11.22 -7.14 -4.68
C GLU A 507 -10.93 -6.30 -3.43
N GLN A 508 -10.27 -6.89 -2.42
CA GLN A 508 -9.91 -6.19 -1.19
C GLN A 508 -8.91 -5.06 -1.47
N TRP A 509 -7.93 -5.29 -2.34
CA TRP A 509 -7.00 -4.29 -2.79
C TRP A 509 -7.69 -3.08 -3.43
N LEU A 510 -8.65 -3.32 -4.33
CA LEU A 510 -9.45 -2.26 -4.95
C LEU A 510 -10.36 -1.53 -3.93
N LYS A 511 -10.89 -2.23 -2.92
CA LYS A 511 -11.62 -1.58 -1.82
C LYS A 511 -10.73 -0.61 -1.02
N LEU A 512 -9.48 -0.98 -0.73
CA LEU A 512 -8.54 -0.09 -0.05
C LEU A 512 -8.21 1.16 -0.90
N TRP A 513 -8.05 0.99 -2.22
CA TRP A 513 -7.91 2.13 -3.14
C TRP A 513 -9.15 3.01 -3.19
N ASN A 514 -10.35 2.41 -3.18
CA ASN A 514 -11.62 3.13 -3.11
C ASN A 514 -11.70 3.97 -1.82
N ASP A 515 -11.37 3.38 -0.68
CA ASP A 515 -11.34 4.07 0.62
C ASP A 515 -10.35 5.24 0.61
N ALA A 516 -9.17 5.05 0.00
CA ALA A 516 -8.19 6.11 -0.16
C ALA A 516 -8.69 7.25 -1.06
N LEU A 517 -9.36 6.96 -2.18
CA LEU A 517 -9.92 7.97 -3.09
C LEU A 517 -11.17 8.67 -2.50
N LYS A 518 -11.83 8.04 -1.52
CA LYS A 518 -12.98 8.55 -0.76
C LYS A 518 -12.61 9.32 0.51
N MET A 519 -11.31 9.47 0.83
CA MET A 519 -10.88 10.27 1.97
C MET A 519 -11.60 11.61 2.00
N ASN A 520 -12.17 11.97 3.16
CA ASN A 520 -12.95 13.18 3.32
C ASN A 520 -11.99 14.38 3.49
N ILE A 521 -11.40 14.84 2.39
CA ILE A 521 -10.51 16.01 2.33
C ILE A 521 -11.27 17.16 1.66
N PRO A 522 -11.31 18.38 2.24
CA PRO A 522 -11.94 19.54 1.61
C PRO A 522 -11.43 19.78 0.18
N SER A 523 -12.30 20.27 -0.69
CA SER A 523 -11.92 20.66 -2.05
C SER A 523 -10.86 21.76 -2.03
N GLY A 524 -9.83 21.60 -2.84
CA GLY A 524 -8.69 22.51 -2.91
C GLY A 524 -7.41 21.77 -3.33
N ARG A 525 -6.28 22.50 -3.30
CA ARG A 525 -5.00 22.03 -3.84
C ARG A 525 -4.52 20.71 -3.25
N VAL A 526 -4.64 20.52 -1.92
CA VAL A 526 -4.22 19.28 -1.24
C VAL A 526 -4.97 18.05 -1.78
N ASN A 527 -6.30 18.14 -1.86
CA ASN A 527 -7.15 17.06 -2.35
C ASN A 527 -6.90 16.78 -3.83
N GLU A 528 -6.85 17.81 -4.67
CA GLU A 528 -6.57 17.66 -6.10
C GLU A 528 -5.22 17.01 -6.38
N CYS A 529 -4.17 17.44 -5.65
CA CYS A 529 -2.84 16.84 -5.79
C CYS A 529 -2.83 15.37 -5.37
N PHE A 530 -3.48 15.02 -4.26
CA PHE A 530 -3.52 13.65 -3.77
C PHE A 530 -4.33 12.76 -4.71
N ILE A 531 -5.55 13.16 -5.10
CA ILE A 531 -6.40 12.39 -6.01
C ILE A 531 -5.66 12.17 -7.33
N LYS A 532 -5.10 13.22 -7.95
CA LYS A 532 -4.33 13.06 -9.19
C LYS A 532 -3.17 12.08 -9.05
N HIS A 533 -2.42 12.16 -7.95
CA HIS A 533 -1.30 11.26 -7.68
C HIS A 533 -1.78 9.81 -7.46
N ALA A 534 -2.79 9.60 -6.63
CA ALA A 534 -3.36 8.28 -6.33
C ALA A 534 -3.96 7.62 -7.59
N GLN A 535 -4.70 8.38 -8.40
CA GLN A 535 -5.26 7.90 -9.66
C GLN A 535 -4.15 7.48 -10.63
N SER A 536 -3.09 8.28 -10.77
CA SER A 536 -1.95 7.96 -11.63
C SER A 536 -1.19 6.72 -11.17
N ARG A 537 -1.01 6.55 -9.85
CA ARG A 537 -0.34 5.38 -9.27
C ARG A 537 -1.17 4.11 -9.41
N LEU A 538 -2.49 4.19 -9.17
CA LEU A 538 -3.38 3.06 -9.38
C LEU A 538 -3.45 2.65 -10.86
N ASP A 539 -3.58 3.61 -11.79
CA ASP A 539 -3.56 3.35 -13.23
C ASP A 539 -2.24 2.67 -13.64
N PHE A 540 -1.11 3.15 -13.12
CA PHE A 540 0.19 2.50 -13.31
C PHE A 540 0.22 1.08 -12.75
N ALA A 541 -0.24 0.87 -11.52
CA ALA A 541 -0.25 -0.46 -10.87
C ALA A 541 -1.11 -1.48 -11.63
N LEU A 542 -2.27 -1.07 -12.15
CA LEU A 542 -3.11 -1.88 -13.03
C LEU A 542 -2.42 -2.18 -14.37
N CYS A 543 -1.72 -1.19 -14.94
CA CYS A 543 -0.94 -1.37 -16.16
C CYS A 543 0.28 -2.30 -16.01
N GLN A 544 0.77 -2.49 -14.78
CA GLN A 544 1.89 -3.38 -14.44
C GLN A 544 1.44 -4.82 -14.12
N MET A 545 0.16 -5.16 -14.32
CA MET A 545 -0.27 -6.57 -14.28
C MET A 545 0.42 -7.34 -15.43
N VAL A 546 1.08 -8.44 -15.10
CA VAL A 546 1.90 -9.21 -16.06
C VAL A 546 1.32 -10.59 -16.31
N THR A 547 0.72 -11.20 -15.29
CA THR A 547 0.18 -12.56 -15.38
C THR A 547 -1.26 -12.55 -15.87
N GLU A 548 -1.66 -13.64 -16.53
CA GLU A 548 -3.05 -13.83 -16.95
C GLU A 548 -4.00 -13.92 -15.74
N GLU A 549 -3.54 -14.52 -14.65
CA GLU A 549 -4.29 -14.63 -13.39
C GLU A 549 -4.56 -13.25 -12.76
N ASP A 550 -3.60 -12.32 -12.81
CA ASP A 550 -3.79 -10.95 -12.34
C ASP A 550 -4.93 -10.24 -13.09
N TYR A 551 -4.93 -10.36 -14.42
CA TYR A 551 -5.95 -9.75 -15.28
C TYR A 551 -7.32 -10.41 -15.08
N ARG A 552 -7.38 -11.73 -14.89
CA ARG A 552 -8.62 -12.46 -14.58
C ARG A 552 -9.21 -11.98 -13.26
N ASN A 553 -8.43 -12.00 -12.18
CA ASN A 553 -8.86 -11.56 -10.86
C ASN A 553 -9.32 -10.08 -10.85
N PHE A 554 -8.70 -9.25 -11.69
CA PHE A 554 -9.11 -7.86 -11.90
C PHE A 554 -10.45 -7.74 -12.63
N LEU A 555 -10.64 -8.46 -13.74
CA LEU A 555 -11.89 -8.45 -14.50
C LEU A 555 -13.06 -9.01 -13.67
N ASP A 556 -12.83 -10.04 -12.85
CA ASP A 556 -13.84 -10.56 -11.93
C ASP A 556 -14.25 -9.53 -10.88
N ALA A 557 -13.25 -8.87 -10.26
CA ALA A 557 -13.52 -7.79 -9.30
C ALA A 557 -14.24 -6.60 -9.96
N TYR A 558 -13.89 -6.26 -11.21
CA TYR A 558 -14.58 -5.27 -12.02
C TYR A 558 -16.05 -5.69 -12.22
N CYS A 559 -16.31 -6.80 -12.89
CA CYS A 559 -17.66 -7.20 -13.26
C CYS A 559 -18.57 -7.49 -12.06
N GLU A 560 -18.04 -7.89 -10.90
CA GLU A 560 -18.86 -8.14 -9.70
C GLU A 560 -19.11 -6.89 -8.86
N LYS A 561 -18.09 -6.04 -8.66
CA LYS A 561 -18.13 -4.98 -7.64
C LYS A 561 -18.11 -3.57 -8.22
N PHE A 562 -18.12 -3.39 -9.54
CA PHE A 562 -18.02 -2.09 -10.20
C PHE A 562 -18.92 -1.00 -9.59
N GLU A 563 -20.23 -1.26 -9.45
CA GLU A 563 -21.17 -0.28 -8.88
C GLU A 563 -20.96 0.02 -7.39
N SER A 564 -20.26 -0.85 -6.66
CA SER A 564 -19.93 -0.59 -5.24
C SER A 564 -18.79 0.42 -5.05
N PHE A 565 -18.02 0.67 -6.12
CA PHE A 565 -16.90 1.61 -6.12
C PHE A 565 -17.35 3.04 -6.42
N ASP A 566 -16.58 4.03 -5.95
CA ASP A 566 -16.82 5.44 -6.28
C ASP A 566 -16.59 5.71 -7.77
N LYS A 567 -17.25 6.74 -8.31
CA LYS A 567 -17.08 7.19 -9.70
C LYS A 567 -15.60 7.39 -10.07
N LYS A 568 -14.80 7.98 -9.18
CA LYS A 568 -13.36 8.20 -9.45
C LYS A 568 -12.57 6.91 -9.68
N LEU A 569 -12.95 5.83 -8.99
CA LEU A 569 -12.34 4.52 -9.15
C LEU A 569 -12.91 3.83 -10.38
N GLN A 570 -14.23 3.87 -10.56
CA GLN A 570 -14.91 3.33 -11.74
C GLN A 570 -14.28 3.82 -13.05
N ASP A 571 -14.01 5.12 -13.18
CA ASP A 571 -13.39 5.69 -14.38
C ASP A 571 -12.02 5.05 -14.70
N ILE A 572 -11.20 4.76 -13.67
CA ILE A 572 -9.89 4.10 -13.81
C ILE A 572 -10.07 2.63 -14.16
N LEU A 573 -10.99 1.96 -13.47
CA LEU A 573 -11.22 0.54 -13.69
C LEU A 573 -11.75 0.29 -15.09
N SER A 574 -12.72 1.07 -15.59
CA SER A 574 -13.25 0.93 -16.95
C SER A 574 -12.16 1.12 -18.00
N LYS A 575 -11.29 2.14 -17.84
CA LYS A 575 -10.14 2.35 -18.73
C LYS A 575 -9.21 1.13 -18.78
N ASN A 576 -8.93 0.51 -17.63
CA ASN A 576 -8.01 -0.62 -17.53
C ASN A 576 -8.68 -1.98 -17.85
N ALA A 577 -10.00 -2.11 -17.68
CA ALA A 577 -10.77 -3.31 -18.02
C ALA A 577 -10.67 -3.64 -19.51
N PHE A 578 -10.70 -2.64 -20.39
CA PHE A 578 -10.48 -2.84 -21.83
C PHE A 578 -9.09 -3.39 -22.14
N ARG A 579 -8.05 -2.90 -21.45
CA ARG A 579 -6.69 -3.41 -21.64
C ARG A 579 -6.54 -4.83 -21.11
N ALA A 580 -7.17 -5.12 -19.96
CA ALA A 580 -7.14 -6.43 -19.34
C ALA A 580 -7.86 -7.48 -20.21
N ILE A 581 -9.05 -7.15 -20.74
CA ILE A 581 -9.81 -8.09 -21.60
C ILE A 581 -9.02 -8.41 -22.86
N GLU A 582 -8.39 -7.44 -23.53
CA GLU A 582 -7.53 -7.67 -24.71
C GLU A 582 -6.34 -8.59 -24.44
N LYS A 583 -5.80 -8.56 -23.22
CA LYS A 583 -4.66 -9.41 -22.83
C LYS A 583 -5.10 -10.82 -22.42
N CYS A 584 -6.36 -11.02 -22.05
CA CYS A 584 -6.92 -12.29 -21.60
C CYS A 584 -7.80 -13.01 -22.63
N THR A 585 -8.11 -12.39 -23.77
CA THR A 585 -9.09 -12.95 -24.72
C THR A 585 -8.69 -14.26 -25.39
N SER A 586 -7.42 -14.68 -25.35
CA SER A 586 -6.99 -16.00 -25.84
C SER A 586 -7.34 -17.16 -24.91
N TYR A 587 -7.63 -16.89 -23.63
CA TYR A 587 -7.75 -17.90 -22.58
C TYR A 587 -8.93 -17.63 -21.63
N PHE A 588 -9.94 -16.89 -22.12
CA PHE A 588 -11.22 -16.78 -21.43
C PHE A 588 -11.84 -18.16 -21.37
N ASP A 589 -11.52 -18.88 -20.29
CA ASP A 589 -12.09 -20.17 -20.00
C ASP A 589 -13.53 -19.95 -19.54
N LEU A 590 -14.41 -19.87 -20.54
CA LEU A 590 -15.84 -19.64 -20.35
C LEU A 590 -16.49 -20.82 -19.58
N HIS A 591 -15.75 -21.87 -19.21
CA HIS A 591 -16.25 -22.92 -18.31
C HIS A 591 -16.70 -22.36 -16.95
N HIS A 592 -16.09 -21.29 -16.44
CA HIS A 592 -16.58 -20.63 -15.22
C HIS A 592 -17.89 -19.83 -15.42
N LEU A 593 -18.28 -19.54 -16.66
CA LEU A 593 -19.56 -18.89 -16.97
C LEU A 593 -20.74 -19.87 -17.02
N GLU A 594 -20.49 -21.16 -17.25
CA GLU A 594 -21.53 -22.20 -17.29
C GLU A 594 -22.16 -22.46 -15.90
N GLU A 595 -21.44 -22.15 -14.81
CA GLU A 595 -21.92 -22.25 -13.43
C GLU A 595 -22.53 -20.94 -12.91
N GLY A 596 -23.77 -20.64 -13.32
CA GLY A 596 -24.69 -19.79 -12.54
C GLY A 596 -24.21 -18.36 -12.25
N ILE A 597 -23.64 -17.66 -13.23
CA ILE A 597 -23.27 -16.25 -13.06
C ILE A 597 -24.51 -15.37 -12.88
N GLY A 598 -24.50 -14.53 -11.84
CA GLY A 598 -25.54 -13.54 -11.61
C GLY A 598 -25.70 -12.58 -12.79
N GLU A 599 -26.94 -12.27 -13.14
CA GLU A 599 -27.36 -11.42 -14.26
C GLU A 599 -26.57 -10.09 -14.36
N TYR A 600 -26.17 -9.57 -13.20
CA TYR A 600 -25.36 -8.36 -13.06
C TYR A 600 -23.94 -8.47 -13.66
N ARG A 601 -23.21 -9.56 -13.37
CA ARG A 601 -21.86 -9.79 -13.91
C ARG A 601 -21.91 -9.95 -15.43
N LEU A 602 -22.92 -10.67 -15.93
CA LEU A 602 -23.11 -10.89 -17.36
C LEU A 602 -23.27 -9.57 -18.12
N LYS A 603 -24.03 -8.60 -17.58
CA LYS A 603 -24.22 -7.29 -18.20
C LYS A 603 -22.90 -6.54 -18.44
N HIS A 604 -22.07 -6.38 -17.40
CA HIS A 604 -20.79 -5.67 -17.50
C HIS A 604 -19.79 -6.38 -18.41
N TYR A 605 -19.78 -7.71 -18.37
CA TYR A 605 -19.01 -8.51 -19.33
C TYR A 605 -19.48 -8.27 -20.77
N GLY A 606 -20.79 -8.23 -20.99
CA GLY A 606 -21.39 -7.93 -22.28
C GLY A 606 -21.02 -6.57 -22.83
N GLU A 607 -20.99 -5.54 -21.98
CA GLU A 607 -20.56 -4.19 -22.35
C GLU A 607 -19.08 -4.16 -22.77
N LEU A 608 -18.19 -4.79 -22.00
CA LEU A 608 -16.76 -4.89 -22.33
C LEU A 608 -16.53 -5.64 -23.66
N LEU A 609 -17.19 -6.79 -23.84
CA LEU A 609 -17.12 -7.58 -25.07
C LEU A 609 -17.67 -6.81 -26.27
N SER A 610 -18.78 -6.09 -26.10
CA SER A 610 -19.38 -5.28 -27.17
C SER A 610 -18.42 -4.21 -27.66
N HIS A 611 -17.74 -3.51 -26.74
CA HIS A 611 -16.73 -2.52 -27.08
C HIS A 611 -15.51 -3.13 -27.78
N LEU A 612 -15.00 -4.27 -27.27
CA LEU A 612 -13.89 -4.97 -27.90
C LEU A 612 -14.26 -5.43 -29.32
N PHE A 613 -15.48 -5.93 -29.49
CA PHE A 613 -16.02 -6.35 -30.79
C PHE A 613 -16.10 -5.17 -31.75
N LYS A 614 -16.70 -4.04 -31.35
CA LYS A 614 -16.78 -2.81 -32.19
C LYS A 614 -15.40 -2.30 -32.60
N ARG A 615 -14.42 -2.34 -31.70
CA ARG A 615 -13.06 -1.91 -32.01
C ARG A 615 -12.40 -2.83 -33.03
N ASN A 616 -12.53 -4.15 -32.89
CA ASN A 616 -11.98 -5.09 -33.87
C ASN A 616 -12.73 -5.03 -35.22
N LEU A 617 -14.05 -4.83 -35.18
CA LEU A 617 -14.86 -4.62 -36.37
C LEU A 617 -14.42 -3.37 -37.15
N SER A 618 -13.95 -2.31 -36.48
CA SER A 618 -13.39 -1.14 -37.18
C SER A 618 -12.10 -1.43 -37.97
N LEU A 619 -11.45 -2.58 -37.73
CA LEU A 619 -10.29 -3.05 -38.48
C LEU A 619 -10.69 -3.87 -39.72
N LEU A 620 -11.98 -4.21 -39.87
CA LEU A 620 -12.50 -4.98 -41.00
C LEU A 620 -12.38 -4.16 -42.30
N LYS A 621 -11.69 -4.70 -43.30
CA LYS A 621 -11.39 -4.01 -44.57
C LYS A 621 -12.46 -4.24 -45.65
N GLY A 622 -13.74 -4.27 -45.27
CA GLY A 622 -14.84 -4.49 -46.21
C GLY A 622 -16.05 -5.12 -45.54
N ASN A 623 -17.23 -4.98 -46.15
CA ASN A 623 -18.46 -5.63 -45.69
C ASN A 623 -18.83 -6.86 -46.54
N ASP A 624 -17.88 -7.37 -47.34
CA ASP A 624 -18.07 -8.53 -48.18
C ASP A 624 -17.76 -9.84 -47.43
N ARG A 625 -18.29 -10.94 -47.95
CA ARG A 625 -18.18 -12.27 -47.36
C ARG A 625 -16.73 -12.73 -47.11
N GLU A 626 -15.79 -12.37 -47.98
CA GLU A 626 -14.39 -12.80 -47.88
C GLU A 626 -13.71 -12.08 -46.71
N SER A 627 -13.96 -10.77 -46.57
CA SER A 627 -13.50 -9.96 -45.44
C SER A 627 -13.99 -10.52 -44.10
N TYR A 628 -15.27 -10.90 -44.01
CA TYR A 628 -15.84 -11.51 -42.79
C TYR A 628 -15.17 -12.86 -42.47
N LEU A 629 -15.00 -13.75 -43.44
CA LEU A 629 -14.33 -15.02 -43.20
C LEU A 629 -12.89 -14.82 -42.75
N GLN A 630 -12.13 -14.01 -43.49
CA GLN A 630 -10.71 -13.75 -43.20
C GLN A 630 -10.55 -13.18 -41.79
N HIS A 631 -11.39 -12.23 -41.39
CA HIS A 631 -11.34 -11.63 -40.06
C HIS A 631 -11.72 -12.64 -38.97
N ALA A 632 -12.76 -13.46 -39.17
CA ALA A 632 -13.15 -14.50 -38.21
C ALA A 632 -12.02 -15.51 -37.97
N VAL A 633 -11.39 -16.01 -39.03
CA VAL A 633 -10.33 -17.03 -38.89
C VAL A 633 -9.00 -16.46 -38.42
N SER A 634 -8.68 -15.20 -38.73
CA SER A 634 -7.43 -14.56 -38.28
C SER A 634 -7.50 -13.89 -36.91
N TRP A 635 -8.69 -13.79 -36.30
CA TRP A 635 -8.87 -13.16 -34.99
C TRP A 635 -9.00 -14.23 -33.89
N PRO A 636 -7.94 -14.56 -33.12
CA PRO A 636 -7.94 -15.73 -32.22
C PRO A 636 -9.05 -15.73 -31.16
N SER A 637 -9.52 -14.54 -30.77
CA SER A 637 -10.58 -14.35 -29.77
C SER A 637 -11.98 -14.51 -30.34
N PHE A 638 -12.14 -14.63 -31.66
CA PHE A 638 -13.45 -14.72 -32.30
C PHE A 638 -14.27 -15.91 -31.79
N SER A 639 -13.61 -17.04 -31.50
CA SER A 639 -14.22 -18.23 -30.87
C SER A 639 -14.95 -17.91 -29.55
N VAL A 640 -14.41 -17.02 -28.72
CA VAL A 640 -15.04 -16.57 -27.46
C VAL A 640 -16.35 -15.84 -27.74
N PHE A 641 -16.38 -15.01 -28.80
CA PHE A 641 -17.62 -14.33 -29.21
C PHE A 641 -18.67 -15.30 -29.74
N VAL A 642 -18.25 -16.35 -30.47
CA VAL A 642 -19.15 -17.42 -30.93
C VAL A 642 -19.73 -18.19 -29.74
N LYS A 643 -18.91 -18.57 -28.76
CA LYS A 643 -19.38 -19.22 -27.54
C LYS A 643 -20.35 -18.33 -26.76
N MET A 644 -20.02 -17.05 -26.58
CA MET A 644 -20.90 -16.07 -25.91
C MET A 644 -22.22 -15.85 -26.64
N TYR A 645 -22.19 -15.76 -27.98
CA TYR A 645 -23.38 -15.67 -28.82
C TYR A 645 -24.31 -16.89 -28.61
N ASN A 646 -23.75 -18.09 -28.50
CA ASN A 646 -24.52 -19.33 -28.35
C ASN A 646 -25.03 -19.61 -26.93
N ILE A 647 -24.40 -19.06 -25.91
CA ILE A 647 -24.81 -19.26 -24.50
C ILE A 647 -25.66 -18.08 -24.00
N TYR A 648 -25.31 -16.85 -24.38
CA TYR A 648 -25.91 -15.62 -23.87
C TYR A 648 -26.19 -14.58 -24.96
N PRO A 649 -27.10 -14.85 -25.93
CA PRO A 649 -27.34 -13.97 -27.09
C PRO A 649 -27.90 -12.58 -26.72
N LYS A 650 -28.32 -12.36 -25.47
CA LYS A 650 -28.87 -11.08 -24.98
C LYS A 650 -27.84 -10.19 -24.27
N VAL A 651 -26.61 -10.67 -24.09
CA VAL A 651 -25.61 -9.98 -23.25
C VAL A 651 -24.81 -8.93 -24.03
N MET A 652 -24.61 -9.11 -25.33
CA MET A 652 -23.95 -8.10 -26.17
C MET A 652 -24.93 -7.05 -26.70
N GLN A 653 -24.42 -5.88 -27.08
CA GLN A 653 -25.19 -4.82 -27.72
C GLN A 653 -25.79 -5.31 -29.04
N ILE A 654 -27.02 -4.87 -29.35
CA ILE A 654 -27.80 -5.30 -30.52
C ILE A 654 -27.00 -5.16 -31.82
N GLU A 655 -26.32 -4.03 -32.03
CA GLU A 655 -25.48 -3.80 -33.22
C GLU A 655 -24.35 -4.85 -33.35
N CYS A 656 -23.73 -5.27 -32.24
CA CYS A 656 -22.71 -6.31 -32.27
C CYS A 656 -23.32 -7.68 -32.60
N MET A 657 -24.54 -7.95 -32.13
CA MET A 657 -25.26 -9.17 -32.41
C MET A 657 -25.60 -9.30 -33.90
N GLU A 658 -26.02 -8.22 -34.56
CA GLU A 658 -26.31 -8.21 -36.01
C GLU A 658 -25.07 -8.52 -36.85
N HIS A 659 -23.91 -8.00 -36.46
CA HIS A 659 -22.64 -8.33 -37.11
C HIS A 659 -22.21 -9.77 -36.81
N LEU A 660 -22.38 -10.27 -35.58
CA LEU A 660 -22.12 -11.67 -35.25
C LEU A 660 -23.03 -12.62 -36.04
N ASP A 661 -24.31 -12.31 -36.20
CA ASP A 661 -25.23 -13.05 -37.07
C ASP A 661 -24.67 -13.16 -38.50
N SER A 662 -24.10 -12.06 -39.01
CA SER A 662 -23.47 -12.01 -40.33
C SER A 662 -22.22 -12.91 -40.40
N PHE A 663 -21.33 -12.86 -39.41
CA PHE A 663 -20.18 -13.78 -39.35
C PHE A 663 -20.63 -15.25 -39.28
N MET A 664 -21.61 -15.55 -38.44
CA MET A 664 -22.13 -16.91 -38.24
C MET A 664 -22.77 -17.44 -39.52
N LEU A 665 -23.52 -16.61 -40.24
CA LEU A 665 -24.08 -16.96 -41.55
C LEU A 665 -22.98 -17.27 -42.57
N VAL A 666 -21.94 -16.42 -42.66
CA VAL A 666 -20.80 -16.65 -43.56
C VAL A 666 -20.10 -17.97 -43.27
N ILE A 667 -19.83 -18.28 -41.99
CA ILE A 667 -19.19 -19.54 -41.59
C ILE A 667 -20.07 -20.74 -41.94
N ARG A 668 -21.39 -20.67 -41.70
CA ARG A 668 -22.33 -21.74 -42.08
C ARG A 668 -22.30 -22.00 -43.59
N THR A 669 -22.36 -20.96 -44.42
CA THR A 669 -22.27 -21.10 -45.88
C THR A 669 -20.93 -21.70 -46.31
N ILE A 670 -19.82 -21.32 -45.67
CA ILE A 670 -18.49 -21.89 -45.94
C ILE A 670 -18.43 -23.38 -45.58
N CYS A 671 -19.09 -23.81 -44.50
CA CYS A 671 -19.16 -25.23 -44.13
C CYS A 671 -19.88 -26.07 -45.20
N GLU A 672 -20.97 -25.55 -45.77
CA GLU A 672 -21.70 -26.20 -46.87
C GLU A 672 -20.83 -26.27 -48.13
N GLU A 673 -20.18 -25.17 -48.49
CA GLU A 673 -19.30 -25.07 -49.66
C GLU A 673 -18.05 -25.95 -49.58
N LEU A 674 -17.50 -26.15 -48.37
CA LEU A 674 -16.44 -27.13 -48.13
C LEU A 674 -16.93 -28.55 -48.43
N CYS A 675 -18.13 -28.88 -47.98
CA CYS A 675 -18.68 -30.23 -48.11
C CYS A 675 -19.11 -30.57 -49.54
N ASP A 676 -19.63 -29.60 -50.29
CA ASP A 676 -20.06 -29.77 -51.69
C ASP A 676 -18.99 -29.43 -52.74
N GLY A 677 -17.90 -28.76 -52.36
CA GLY A 677 -16.78 -28.44 -53.25
C GLY A 677 -16.94 -27.13 -54.03
N ARG A 678 -17.96 -26.32 -53.72
CA ARG A 678 -18.14 -24.97 -54.25
C ARG A 678 -17.23 -23.93 -53.58
N ILE A 679 -16.45 -24.31 -52.57
CA ILE A 679 -15.54 -23.38 -51.92
C ILE A 679 -14.55 -22.78 -52.92
N ASN A 680 -14.40 -21.46 -52.84
CA ASN A 680 -13.38 -20.71 -53.55
C ASN A 680 -11.98 -21.05 -53.01
N VAL A 681 -11.00 -21.24 -53.89
CA VAL A 681 -9.60 -21.51 -53.54
C VAL A 681 -9.05 -20.49 -52.53
N HIS A 682 -9.36 -19.19 -52.66
CA HIS A 682 -8.87 -18.19 -51.70
C HIS A 682 -9.39 -18.42 -50.28
N ASN A 683 -10.69 -18.71 -50.15
CA ASN A 683 -11.31 -18.99 -48.86
C ASN A 683 -10.77 -20.28 -48.24
N LEU A 684 -10.51 -21.31 -49.07
CA LEU A 684 -9.87 -22.53 -48.63
C LEU A 684 -8.45 -22.27 -48.12
N GLU A 685 -7.64 -21.50 -48.85
CA GLU A 685 -6.27 -21.15 -48.44
C GLU A 685 -6.27 -20.36 -47.12
N ASN A 686 -7.22 -19.43 -46.93
CA ASN A 686 -7.39 -18.70 -45.66
C ASN A 686 -7.73 -19.65 -44.50
N ILE A 687 -8.63 -20.62 -44.71
CA ILE A 687 -9.00 -21.61 -43.69
C ILE A 687 -7.83 -22.56 -43.40
N CYS A 688 -7.09 -22.99 -44.42
CA CYS A 688 -5.93 -23.87 -44.24
C CYS A 688 -4.79 -23.17 -43.48
N ALA A 689 -4.58 -21.87 -43.69
CA ALA A 689 -3.61 -21.09 -42.95
C ALA A 689 -3.93 -21.01 -41.44
N GLU A 690 -5.22 -20.94 -41.08
CA GLU A 690 -5.70 -20.81 -39.70
C GLU A 690 -6.55 -22.03 -39.26
N LYS A 691 -6.15 -23.24 -39.70
CA LYS A 691 -6.95 -24.47 -39.57
C LYS A 691 -7.34 -24.80 -38.13
N ASP A 692 -6.40 -24.63 -37.20
CA ASP A 692 -6.63 -24.94 -35.78
C ASP A 692 -7.64 -23.96 -35.15
N HIS A 693 -7.55 -22.68 -35.48
CA HIS A 693 -8.49 -21.70 -34.97
C HIS A 693 -9.89 -21.87 -35.60
N PHE A 694 -9.96 -22.16 -36.91
CA PHE A 694 -11.24 -22.51 -37.54
C PHE A 694 -11.89 -23.74 -36.90
N ARG A 695 -11.10 -24.75 -36.51
CA ARG A 695 -11.59 -25.91 -35.73
C ARG A 695 -12.20 -25.49 -34.38
N ILE A 696 -11.55 -24.59 -33.64
CA ILE A 696 -12.08 -24.08 -32.37
C ILE A 696 -13.41 -23.35 -32.61
N ILE A 697 -13.48 -22.49 -33.63
CA ILE A 697 -14.73 -21.81 -34.00
C ILE A 697 -15.86 -22.80 -34.25
N LEU A 698 -15.61 -23.86 -35.03
CA LEU A 698 -16.62 -24.90 -35.31
C LEU A 698 -17.05 -25.67 -34.06
N GLN A 699 -16.14 -25.88 -33.10
CA GLN A 699 -16.47 -26.55 -31.83
C GLN A 699 -17.46 -25.73 -30.99
N GLU A 700 -17.38 -24.40 -31.09
CA GLU A 700 -18.24 -23.49 -30.34
C GLU A 700 -19.60 -23.24 -30.99
N MET A 701 -19.78 -23.57 -32.27
CA MET A 701 -21.05 -23.41 -32.99
C MET A 701 -22.06 -24.52 -32.66
N LYS A 702 -23.29 -24.15 -32.25
CA LYS A 702 -24.36 -25.12 -31.94
C LYS A 702 -25.15 -25.58 -33.17
N ASP A 703 -25.44 -24.68 -34.10
CA ASP A 703 -26.31 -24.94 -35.25
C ASP A 703 -25.51 -24.95 -36.56
N LEU A 704 -24.64 -25.96 -36.72
CA LEU A 704 -23.94 -26.21 -37.98
C LEU A 704 -24.85 -26.99 -38.94
N PRO A 705 -24.86 -26.64 -40.25
CA PRO A 705 -25.64 -27.35 -41.26
C PRO A 705 -25.12 -28.77 -41.52
N VAL A 706 -23.85 -29.02 -41.18
CA VAL A 706 -23.16 -30.30 -41.38
C VAL A 706 -22.38 -30.63 -40.11
N ASP A 707 -22.20 -31.93 -39.83
CA ASP A 707 -21.40 -32.40 -38.70
C ASP A 707 -19.97 -31.84 -38.77
N LYS A 708 -19.46 -31.30 -37.65
CA LYS A 708 -18.16 -30.64 -37.56
C LYS A 708 -17.00 -31.53 -38.02
N ASP A 709 -17.06 -32.83 -37.75
CA ASP A 709 -16.00 -33.76 -38.14
C ASP A 709 -15.98 -33.94 -39.66
N ILE A 710 -17.14 -33.90 -40.30
CA ILE A 710 -17.27 -33.92 -41.76
C ILE A 710 -16.67 -32.64 -42.37
N VAL A 711 -16.94 -31.48 -41.78
CA VAL A 711 -16.39 -30.19 -42.27
C VAL A 711 -14.86 -30.17 -42.17
N LEU A 712 -14.29 -30.62 -41.04
CA LEU A 712 -12.84 -30.65 -40.82
C LEU A 712 -12.12 -31.57 -41.81
N GLU A 713 -12.73 -32.70 -42.15
CA GLU A 713 -12.17 -33.67 -43.09
C GLU A 713 -12.36 -33.22 -44.54
N SER A 714 -13.41 -32.45 -44.80
CA SER A 714 -13.59 -31.75 -46.08
C SER A 714 -12.45 -30.76 -46.34
N ILE A 715 -11.90 -30.08 -45.34
CA ILE A 715 -10.74 -29.18 -45.52
C ILE A 715 -9.53 -29.98 -46.06
N SER A 716 -9.22 -31.12 -45.43
CA SER A 716 -8.11 -31.99 -45.87
C SER A 716 -8.33 -32.53 -47.28
N LEU A 717 -9.57 -32.90 -47.63
CA LEU A 717 -9.94 -33.30 -48.99
C LEU A 717 -9.71 -32.18 -50.00
N ARG A 718 -10.22 -30.98 -49.71
CA ARG A 718 -10.17 -29.83 -50.61
C ARG A 718 -8.73 -29.36 -50.81
N GLN A 719 -7.91 -29.39 -49.76
CA GLN A 719 -6.48 -29.15 -49.87
C GLN A 719 -5.82 -30.19 -50.79
N LYS A 720 -6.11 -31.48 -50.61
CA LYS A 720 -5.62 -32.55 -51.49
C LYS A 720 -6.01 -32.31 -52.95
N GLN A 721 -7.25 -31.88 -53.24
CA GLN A 721 -7.68 -31.54 -54.60
C GLN A 721 -6.91 -30.36 -55.19
N LEU A 722 -6.67 -29.31 -54.39
CA LEU A 722 -5.89 -28.14 -54.82
C LEU A 722 -4.43 -28.50 -55.10
N ASP A 723 -3.82 -29.34 -54.27
CA ASP A 723 -2.44 -29.79 -54.45
C ASP A 723 -2.29 -30.63 -55.73
N TYR A 724 -3.25 -31.51 -56.02
CA TYR A 724 -3.28 -32.28 -57.28
C TYR A 724 -3.42 -31.37 -58.49
N TYR A 725 -4.31 -30.38 -58.42
CA TYR A 725 -4.43 -29.39 -59.49
C TYR A 725 -3.12 -28.62 -59.71
N LYS A 726 -2.46 -28.15 -58.65
CA LYS A 726 -1.18 -27.44 -58.74
C LYS A 726 -0.09 -28.33 -59.37
N SER A 727 -0.01 -29.60 -58.97
CA SER A 727 0.90 -30.57 -59.58
C SER A 727 0.61 -30.81 -61.06
N ASP A 728 -0.66 -30.98 -61.44
CA ASP A 728 -1.05 -31.21 -62.82
C ASP A 728 -0.88 -29.96 -63.69
N LEU A 729 -1.08 -28.77 -63.12
CA LEU A 729 -0.81 -27.50 -63.78
C LEU A 729 0.66 -27.39 -64.20
N GLU A 730 1.61 -27.75 -63.34
CA GLU A 730 3.04 -27.75 -63.69
C GLU A 730 3.34 -28.71 -64.84
N VAL A 731 2.73 -29.90 -64.84
CA VAL A 731 2.89 -30.90 -65.91
C VAL A 731 2.35 -30.36 -67.23
N VAL A 732 1.16 -29.78 -67.23
CA VAL A 732 0.51 -29.23 -68.43
C VAL A 732 1.27 -28.00 -68.94
N GLN A 733 1.75 -27.12 -68.05
CA GLN A 733 2.59 -25.98 -68.41
C GLN A 733 3.88 -26.43 -69.08
N HIS A 734 4.54 -27.46 -68.54
CA HIS A 734 5.75 -28.04 -69.12
C HIS A 734 5.47 -28.67 -70.49
N PHE A 735 4.38 -29.44 -70.62
CA PHE A 735 3.95 -29.99 -71.91
C PHE A 735 3.70 -28.89 -72.94
N VAL A 736 2.97 -27.83 -72.57
CA VAL A 736 2.71 -26.68 -73.44
C VAL A 736 4.00 -26.01 -73.87
N TYR A 737 4.99 -25.90 -72.97
CA TYR A 737 6.31 -25.35 -73.27
C TYR A 737 7.05 -26.21 -74.29
N VAL A 738 7.17 -27.53 -74.07
CA VAL A 738 7.84 -28.46 -74.99
C VAL A 738 7.16 -28.45 -76.37
N CYS A 739 5.83 -28.48 -76.39
CA CYS A 739 5.07 -28.53 -77.65
C CYS A 739 5.17 -27.28 -78.52
N ARG A 740 5.61 -26.14 -77.98
CA ARG A 740 5.86 -24.94 -78.79
C ARG A 740 7.00 -25.13 -79.78
N ASN A 741 7.98 -25.97 -79.46
CA ASN A 741 9.16 -26.21 -80.31
C ASN A 741 8.95 -27.37 -81.31
N CYS A 742 8.02 -28.29 -80.99
CA CYS A 742 7.75 -29.48 -81.80
C CYS A 742 6.51 -29.37 -82.72
N GLY A 743 6.04 -28.15 -83.01
CA GLY A 743 4.92 -27.93 -83.95
C GLY A 743 3.52 -28.17 -83.38
N GLY A 744 3.35 -28.13 -82.05
CA GLY A 744 2.09 -28.45 -81.39
C GLY A 744 1.06 -27.30 -81.36
N ASN A 745 -0.21 -27.65 -81.52
CA ASN A 745 -1.35 -26.76 -81.30
C ASN A 745 -1.79 -26.80 -79.82
N THR A 746 -1.21 -25.92 -79.01
CA THR A 746 -1.45 -25.83 -77.57
C THR A 746 -2.33 -24.65 -77.15
N GLU A 747 -3.02 -23.99 -78.10
CA GLU A 747 -3.78 -22.78 -77.82
C GLU A 747 -4.92 -23.01 -76.83
N ASN A 748 -5.61 -24.15 -76.92
CA ASN A 748 -6.70 -24.50 -76.00
C ASN A 748 -6.18 -24.68 -74.56
N LEU A 749 -5.11 -25.48 -74.38
CA LEU A 749 -4.46 -25.67 -73.08
C LEU A 749 -3.89 -24.35 -72.53
N SER A 750 -3.27 -23.54 -73.38
CA SER A 750 -2.75 -22.21 -72.98
C SER A 750 -3.87 -21.27 -72.51
N ARG A 751 -5.03 -21.29 -73.17
CA ARG A 751 -6.20 -20.50 -72.77
C ARG A 751 -6.73 -20.96 -71.40
N LYS A 752 -6.75 -22.28 -71.16
CA LYS A 752 -7.17 -22.86 -69.87
C LYS A 752 -6.19 -22.56 -68.74
N ILE A 753 -4.89 -22.66 -68.98
CA ILE A 753 -3.87 -22.23 -68.01
C ILE A 753 -4.12 -20.76 -67.62
N LYS A 754 -4.34 -19.88 -68.61
CA LYS A 754 -4.63 -18.47 -68.37
C LYS A 754 -5.95 -18.22 -67.62
N SER A 755 -6.99 -19.02 -67.88
CA SER A 755 -8.27 -18.86 -67.17
C SER A 755 -8.19 -19.20 -65.68
N PHE A 756 -7.14 -19.90 -65.26
CA PHE A 756 -6.89 -20.26 -63.88
C PHE A 756 -5.59 -19.65 -63.31
N GLU A 757 -5.08 -18.58 -63.94
CA GLU A 757 -3.88 -17.88 -63.48
C GLU A 757 -4.12 -17.14 -62.16
N ASP A 758 -5.31 -16.55 -61.98
CA ASP A 758 -5.79 -16.03 -60.70
C ASP A 758 -6.82 -16.97 -60.09
N LEU A 759 -6.38 -17.81 -59.16
CA LEU A 759 -7.24 -18.77 -58.47
C LEU A 759 -8.19 -18.10 -57.46
N LYS A 760 -8.05 -16.80 -57.17
CA LYS A 760 -8.75 -16.16 -56.04
C LYS A 760 -10.27 -16.18 -56.12
N LYS A 761 -10.85 -16.41 -57.30
CA LYS A 761 -12.30 -16.48 -57.52
C LYS A 761 -12.76 -17.82 -58.08
N VAL A 762 -11.85 -18.79 -58.17
CA VAL A 762 -12.09 -20.09 -58.79
C VAL A 762 -12.66 -21.02 -57.72
N GLU A 763 -13.80 -21.62 -58.02
CA GLU A 763 -14.37 -22.66 -57.16
C GLU A 763 -13.64 -23.99 -57.42
N LEU A 764 -13.42 -24.79 -56.38
CA LEU A 764 -12.70 -26.06 -56.51
C LEU A 764 -13.34 -27.02 -57.53
N LYS A 765 -14.68 -27.04 -57.62
CA LYS A 765 -15.41 -27.86 -58.61
C LYS A 765 -15.12 -27.48 -60.07
N GLN A 766 -14.56 -26.29 -60.33
CA GLN A 766 -14.20 -25.86 -61.69
C GLN A 766 -12.84 -26.44 -62.12
N ILE A 767 -12.00 -26.85 -61.17
CA ILE A 767 -10.66 -27.38 -61.45
C ILE A 767 -10.53 -28.89 -61.22
N CYS A 768 -11.35 -29.45 -60.32
CA CYS A 768 -11.39 -30.87 -60.02
C CYS A 768 -12.81 -31.43 -60.15
N ALA A 769 -12.90 -32.73 -60.42
CA ALA A 769 -14.18 -33.43 -60.48
C ALA A 769 -14.98 -33.23 -59.18
N GLU A 770 -16.28 -33.00 -59.34
CA GLU A 770 -17.17 -32.73 -58.22
C GLU A 770 -17.32 -33.99 -57.35
N VAL A 771 -17.12 -33.80 -56.05
CA VAL A 771 -17.25 -34.87 -55.06
C VAL A 771 -17.88 -34.32 -53.80
N LYS A 772 -18.79 -35.11 -53.23
CA LYS A 772 -19.49 -34.77 -52.00
C LYS A 772 -18.96 -35.62 -50.86
N VAL A 773 -18.66 -34.99 -49.73
CA VAL A 773 -18.30 -35.72 -48.51
C VAL A 773 -19.57 -36.24 -47.84
N VAL A 774 -19.62 -37.55 -47.57
CA VAL A 774 -20.77 -38.21 -46.95
C VAL A 774 -20.28 -38.93 -45.70
N GLY A 775 -20.78 -38.49 -44.53
CA GLY A 775 -20.56 -39.21 -43.28
C GLY A 775 -21.48 -40.42 -43.21
N ILE A 776 -20.92 -41.63 -43.16
CA ILE A 776 -21.69 -42.86 -42.96
C ILE A 776 -21.48 -43.33 -41.52
N ARG A 777 -22.48 -43.11 -40.66
CA ARG A 777 -22.54 -43.70 -39.31
C ARG A 777 -23.07 -45.14 -39.41
N CYS A 778 -22.32 -46.05 -40.02
CA CYS A 778 -22.66 -47.48 -40.05
C CYS A 778 -21.93 -48.22 -38.91
N VAL A 779 -22.62 -49.18 -38.27
CA VAL A 779 -22.14 -49.91 -37.08
C VAL A 779 -20.91 -50.80 -37.38
N SER A 780 -20.72 -51.22 -38.63
CA SER A 780 -19.65 -52.15 -39.03
C SER A 780 -18.35 -51.50 -39.52
N THR A 781 -18.40 -50.30 -40.10
CA THR A 781 -17.23 -49.54 -40.57
C THR A 781 -17.49 -48.03 -40.52
N PRO A 782 -17.46 -47.42 -39.32
CA PRO A 782 -17.54 -45.97 -39.18
C PRO A 782 -16.36 -45.32 -39.93
N GLY A 783 -16.65 -44.25 -40.66
CA GLY A 783 -15.65 -43.53 -41.43
C GLY A 783 -16.27 -42.44 -42.30
N ILE A 784 -15.41 -41.59 -42.85
CA ILE A 784 -15.80 -40.53 -43.77
C ILE A 784 -15.54 -41.01 -45.19
N TYR A 785 -16.57 -40.93 -46.01
CA TYR A 785 -16.56 -41.38 -47.38
C TYR A 785 -16.77 -40.21 -48.33
N VAL A 786 -16.31 -40.39 -49.56
CA VAL A 786 -16.48 -39.45 -50.66
C VAL A 786 -17.37 -40.13 -51.69
N GLN A 787 -18.47 -39.47 -52.04
CA GLN A 787 -19.32 -39.88 -53.15
C GLN A 787 -18.93 -39.07 -54.39
N THR A 788 -18.53 -39.76 -55.45
CA THR A 788 -18.25 -39.09 -56.73
C THR A 788 -19.55 -38.86 -57.49
N THR A 789 -19.75 -37.68 -58.07
CA THR A 789 -21.02 -37.35 -58.76
C THR A 789 -21.13 -38.04 -60.12
N GLU A 790 -20.01 -38.33 -60.79
CA GLU A 790 -19.99 -38.98 -62.11
C GLU A 790 -20.39 -40.46 -62.07
N SER A 791 -19.93 -41.23 -61.07
CA SER A 791 -20.15 -42.68 -61.00
C SER A 791 -21.13 -43.10 -59.90
N GLY A 792 -21.38 -42.23 -58.92
CA GLY A 792 -22.12 -42.58 -57.70
C GLY A 792 -21.31 -43.41 -56.70
N ASP A 793 -20.06 -43.77 -57.02
CA ASP A 793 -19.20 -44.60 -56.18
C ASP A 793 -18.88 -43.92 -54.86
N ILE A 794 -18.90 -44.72 -53.79
CA ILE A 794 -18.58 -44.31 -52.42
C ILE A 794 -17.24 -44.92 -52.04
N VAL A 795 -16.23 -44.07 -51.87
CA VAL A 795 -14.86 -44.49 -51.53
C VAL A 795 -14.48 -43.88 -50.18
N LYS A 796 -13.73 -44.61 -49.35
CA LYS A 796 -13.15 -44.01 -48.13
C LYS A 796 -12.24 -42.84 -48.50
N LEU A 797 -12.28 -41.76 -47.71
CA LEU A 797 -11.51 -40.54 -47.97
C LEU A 797 -10.01 -40.78 -48.22
N GLU A 798 -9.41 -41.66 -47.43
CA GLU A 798 -8.00 -42.08 -47.53
C GLU A 798 -7.64 -42.68 -48.90
N ASN A 799 -8.60 -43.37 -49.54
CA ASN A 799 -8.41 -44.07 -50.80
C ASN A 799 -8.85 -43.24 -52.02
N TYR A 800 -9.34 -42.02 -51.81
CA TYR A 800 -9.78 -41.14 -52.88
C TYR A 800 -8.60 -40.43 -53.55
N TRP A 801 -8.53 -40.47 -54.88
CA TRP A 801 -7.55 -39.77 -55.69
C TRP A 801 -8.26 -38.67 -56.50
N PRO A 802 -7.88 -37.38 -56.33
CA PRO A 802 -8.48 -36.29 -57.09
C PRO A 802 -8.31 -36.45 -58.60
N LYS A 803 -9.38 -36.19 -59.35
CA LYS A 803 -9.37 -36.13 -60.81
C LYS A 803 -9.44 -34.67 -61.24
N VAL A 804 -8.36 -34.15 -61.82
CA VAL A 804 -8.29 -32.77 -62.33
C VAL A 804 -9.05 -32.69 -63.65
N THR A 805 -10.07 -31.83 -63.70
CA THR A 805 -10.94 -31.64 -64.87
C THR A 805 -10.64 -30.32 -65.60
N ALA A 806 -9.90 -29.41 -64.98
CA ALA A 806 -9.57 -28.08 -65.49
C ALA A 806 -9.08 -28.05 -66.96
N PHE A 807 -8.38 -29.11 -67.38
CA PHE A 807 -7.68 -29.17 -68.67
C PHE A 807 -8.44 -29.94 -69.77
N ASP A 808 -9.57 -30.59 -69.46
CA ASP A 808 -10.26 -31.59 -70.32
C ASP A 808 -9.31 -32.67 -70.89
N LEU A 809 -8.39 -33.16 -70.05
CA LEU A 809 -7.47 -34.23 -70.41
C LEU A 809 -7.96 -35.55 -69.77
N ASN A 810 -7.88 -36.65 -70.52
CA ASN A 810 -8.15 -37.97 -69.95
C ASN A 810 -6.93 -38.46 -69.12
N THR A 811 -7.12 -39.52 -68.34
CA THR A 811 -6.07 -40.07 -67.47
C THR A 811 -4.81 -40.47 -68.25
N HIS A 812 -4.99 -41.06 -69.43
CA HIS A 812 -3.89 -41.48 -70.29
C HIS A 812 -3.06 -40.29 -70.79
N HIS A 813 -3.69 -39.18 -71.17
CA HIS A 813 -2.98 -37.95 -71.56
C HIS A 813 -2.14 -37.42 -70.41
N MET A 814 -2.71 -37.34 -69.21
CA MET A 814 -1.98 -36.84 -68.03
C MET A 814 -0.80 -37.73 -67.65
N GLU A 815 -0.97 -39.05 -67.65
CA GLU A 815 0.11 -40.01 -67.39
C GLU A 815 1.23 -39.89 -68.43
N THR A 816 0.86 -39.80 -69.70
CA THR A 816 1.82 -39.65 -70.81
C THR A 816 2.56 -38.31 -70.72
N MET A 817 1.88 -37.22 -70.35
CA MET A 817 2.51 -35.91 -70.15
C MET A 817 3.46 -35.89 -68.95
N ARG A 818 3.12 -36.59 -67.85
CA ARG A 818 4.01 -36.76 -66.69
C ARG A 818 5.27 -37.50 -67.10
N GLU A 819 5.11 -38.61 -67.81
CA GLU A 819 6.25 -39.36 -68.34
C GLU A 819 7.08 -38.50 -69.31
N LEU A 820 6.46 -37.77 -70.23
CA LEU A 820 7.15 -36.86 -71.14
C LEU A 820 7.97 -35.82 -70.38
N ARG A 821 7.42 -35.26 -69.30
CA ARG A 821 8.12 -34.30 -68.44
C ARG A 821 9.39 -34.93 -67.84
N GLU A 822 9.36 -36.18 -67.39
CA GLU A 822 10.54 -36.86 -66.83
C GLU A 822 11.71 -36.94 -67.83
N TYR A 823 11.41 -37.11 -69.12
CA TYR A 823 12.42 -37.18 -70.18
C TYR A 823 12.90 -35.80 -70.67
N THR A 824 12.12 -34.74 -70.47
CA THR A 824 12.37 -33.41 -71.07
C THR A 824 12.82 -32.34 -70.09
N VAL A 825 12.56 -32.46 -68.79
CA VAL A 825 12.96 -31.43 -67.79
C VAL A 825 14.47 -31.22 -67.73
N ASP A 826 15.26 -32.28 -67.93
CA ASP A 826 16.73 -32.24 -67.91
C ASP A 826 17.37 -32.98 -69.10
N GLY A 827 16.58 -33.30 -70.14
CA GLY A 827 17.03 -34.07 -71.29
C GLY A 827 17.14 -33.22 -72.55
N ASP A 828 18.29 -32.55 -72.72
CA ASP A 828 18.55 -31.69 -73.89
C ASP A 828 18.57 -32.54 -75.19
N SER A 829 19.15 -33.74 -75.13
CA SER A 829 19.27 -34.63 -76.30
C SER A 829 17.91 -35.19 -76.69
N PHE A 830 17.13 -35.67 -75.72
CA PHE A 830 15.78 -36.16 -75.94
C PHE A 830 14.86 -35.07 -76.46
N THR A 831 14.90 -33.87 -75.87
CA THR A 831 14.10 -32.72 -76.33
C THR A 831 14.43 -32.35 -77.77
N HIS A 832 15.71 -32.38 -78.16
CA HIS A 832 16.09 -32.14 -79.56
C HIS A 832 15.52 -33.20 -80.53
N LEU A 833 15.53 -34.47 -80.14
CA LEU A 833 14.93 -35.56 -80.94
C LEU A 833 13.42 -35.37 -81.09
N LEU A 834 12.75 -35.00 -79.99
CA LEU A 834 11.32 -34.75 -79.95
C LEU A 834 10.94 -33.56 -80.85
N ASP A 835 11.68 -32.45 -80.75
CA ASP A 835 11.47 -31.26 -81.58
C ASP A 835 11.62 -31.57 -83.07
N LYS A 836 12.71 -32.25 -83.43
CA LYS A 836 12.98 -32.64 -84.82
C LYS A 836 11.90 -33.57 -85.36
N LYS A 837 11.45 -34.54 -84.56
CA LYS A 837 10.38 -35.47 -84.96
C LYS A 837 9.05 -34.74 -85.13
N GLY A 838 8.74 -33.82 -84.22
CA GLY A 838 7.54 -32.98 -84.28
C GLY A 838 7.50 -32.10 -85.52
N GLN A 839 8.58 -31.36 -85.79
CA GLN A 839 8.71 -30.52 -87.00
C GLN A 839 8.55 -31.33 -88.30
N LEU A 840 9.17 -32.51 -88.38
CA LEU A 840 9.03 -33.38 -89.55
C LEU A 840 7.57 -33.83 -89.79
N ILE A 841 6.81 -34.07 -88.72
CA ILE A 841 5.41 -34.49 -88.83
C ILE A 841 4.52 -33.29 -89.14
N GLU A 842 4.76 -32.13 -88.53
CA GLU A 842 4.09 -30.86 -88.84
C GLU A 842 4.28 -30.49 -90.32
N GLU A 843 5.51 -30.51 -90.83
CA GLU A 843 5.83 -30.26 -92.24
C GLU A 843 5.09 -31.23 -93.18
N LYS A 844 4.99 -32.51 -92.77
CA LYS A 844 4.28 -33.53 -93.55
C LYS A 844 2.76 -33.31 -93.58
N LYS A 845 2.16 -32.80 -92.50
CA LYS A 845 0.72 -32.56 -92.39
C LYS A 845 0.30 -31.16 -92.86
N GLY A 846 1.22 -30.20 -92.88
CA GLY A 846 0.96 -28.81 -93.27
C GLY A 846 0.18 -27.99 -92.23
N SER A 847 0.05 -28.49 -91.00
CA SER A 847 -0.65 -27.83 -89.89
C SER A 847 -0.09 -28.25 -88.54
N LYS A 848 -0.29 -27.40 -87.52
CA LYS A 848 0.11 -27.69 -86.14
C LYS A 848 -0.62 -28.92 -85.59
N LEU A 849 0.10 -29.74 -84.85
CA LEU A 849 -0.37 -31.04 -84.37
C LEU A 849 -1.25 -30.89 -83.12
N PRO A 850 -2.47 -31.47 -83.07
CA PRO A 850 -3.27 -31.52 -81.84
C PRO A 850 -2.60 -32.42 -80.79
N VAL A 851 -3.01 -32.28 -79.52
CA VAL A 851 -2.43 -32.99 -78.37
C VAL A 851 -2.31 -34.50 -78.60
N ASP A 852 -3.38 -35.15 -79.05
CA ASP A 852 -3.42 -36.60 -79.26
C ASP A 852 -2.39 -37.07 -80.32
N GLU A 853 -2.20 -36.27 -81.37
CA GLU A 853 -1.21 -36.57 -82.40
C GLU A 853 0.23 -36.35 -81.91
N ILE A 854 0.46 -35.35 -81.05
CA ILE A 854 1.78 -35.18 -80.42
C ILE A 854 2.11 -36.40 -79.57
N LEU A 855 1.17 -36.84 -78.72
CA LEU A 855 1.40 -37.98 -77.84
C LEU A 855 1.64 -39.28 -78.63
N LYS A 856 0.87 -39.51 -79.71
CA LYS A 856 0.92 -40.75 -80.49
C LYS A 856 1.94 -40.78 -81.62
N GLU A 857 2.07 -39.69 -82.39
CA GLU A 857 2.93 -39.67 -83.59
C GLU A 857 4.31 -39.07 -83.32
N VAL A 858 4.45 -38.23 -82.29
CA VAL A 858 5.73 -37.59 -81.94
C VAL A 858 6.37 -38.26 -80.73
N TRP A 859 5.69 -38.27 -79.58
CA TRP A 859 6.22 -38.78 -78.32
C TRP A 859 6.51 -40.28 -78.35
N GLU A 860 5.51 -41.13 -78.62
CA GLU A 860 5.69 -42.60 -78.61
C GLU A 860 6.84 -43.08 -79.52
N PRO A 861 6.96 -42.63 -80.80
CA PRO A 861 8.06 -43.04 -81.65
C PRO A 861 9.42 -42.46 -81.20
N THR A 862 9.44 -41.25 -80.64
CA THR A 862 10.67 -40.63 -80.13
C THR A 862 11.17 -41.35 -78.89
N LYS A 863 10.26 -41.67 -77.95
CA LYS A 863 10.56 -42.45 -76.76
C LYS A 863 11.13 -43.81 -77.14
N LYS A 864 10.47 -44.53 -78.06
CA LYS A 864 10.96 -45.82 -78.55
C LYS A 864 12.36 -45.69 -79.16
N PHE A 865 12.54 -44.72 -80.06
CA PHE A 865 13.84 -44.48 -80.70
C PHE A 865 14.94 -44.15 -79.68
N TRP A 866 14.62 -43.36 -78.65
CA TRP A 866 15.54 -43.03 -77.57
C TRP A 866 15.91 -44.24 -76.73
N THR A 867 14.93 -45.06 -76.34
CA THR A 867 15.18 -46.31 -75.61
C THR A 867 16.06 -47.26 -76.42
N ASP A 868 15.78 -47.43 -77.72
CA ASP A 868 16.60 -48.26 -78.61
C ASP A 868 18.04 -47.69 -78.72
N LEU A 869 18.17 -46.37 -78.82
CA LEU A 869 19.48 -45.69 -78.88
C LEU A 869 20.29 -45.83 -77.59
N CYS A 870 19.62 -45.74 -76.43
CA CYS A 870 20.24 -45.94 -75.12
C CYS A 870 20.65 -47.41 -74.90
N ALA A 871 19.86 -48.37 -75.37
CA ALA A 871 20.23 -49.80 -75.31
C ALA A 871 21.49 -50.09 -76.14
N GLU A 872 21.58 -49.58 -77.37
CA GLU A 872 22.80 -49.69 -78.20
C GLU A 872 24.02 -49.05 -77.51
N LEU A 873 23.81 -47.94 -76.80
CA LEU A 873 24.87 -47.26 -76.05
C LEU A 873 25.32 -48.10 -74.85
N GLU A 874 24.40 -48.69 -74.11
CA GLU A 874 24.69 -49.59 -72.98
C GLU A 874 25.51 -50.80 -73.46
N GLU A 875 25.04 -51.49 -74.50
CA GLU A 875 25.68 -52.66 -75.11
C GLU A 875 27.03 -52.32 -75.78
N GLY A 876 27.22 -51.04 -76.16
CA GLY A 876 28.44 -50.56 -76.82
C GLY A 876 28.48 -50.83 -78.33
N GLU A 877 27.32 -51.10 -78.92
CA GLU A 877 27.17 -51.34 -80.36
C GLU A 877 26.99 -50.04 -81.17
N ILE A 878 26.84 -48.90 -80.48
CA ILE A 878 26.65 -47.60 -81.13
C ILE A 878 27.92 -47.11 -81.85
N TYR A 879 27.79 -46.79 -83.14
CA TYR A 879 28.84 -46.16 -83.92
C TYR A 879 29.10 -44.72 -83.46
N PHE A 880 30.37 -44.28 -83.46
CA PHE A 880 30.73 -42.89 -83.13
C PHE A 880 29.99 -41.85 -83.98
N SER A 881 29.75 -42.14 -85.27
CA SER A 881 28.97 -41.29 -86.17
C SER A 881 27.51 -41.15 -85.74
N LYS A 882 26.90 -42.24 -85.25
CA LYS A 882 25.53 -42.26 -84.71
C LYS A 882 25.45 -41.57 -83.36
N PHE A 883 26.41 -41.82 -82.47
CA PHE A 883 26.51 -41.13 -81.18
C PHE A 883 26.63 -39.61 -81.38
N LYS A 884 27.60 -39.17 -82.18
CA LYS A 884 27.81 -37.76 -82.51
C LYS A 884 26.60 -37.13 -83.19
N ARG A 885 25.82 -37.89 -83.97
CA ARG A 885 24.62 -37.37 -84.65
C ARG A 885 23.49 -37.04 -83.68
N HIS A 886 23.29 -37.85 -82.64
CA HIS A 886 22.11 -37.79 -81.77
C HIS A 886 22.38 -37.18 -80.39
N PHE A 887 23.61 -37.24 -79.90
CA PHE A 887 24.03 -36.69 -78.60
C PHE A 887 24.91 -35.43 -78.78
N GLN A 888 24.48 -34.50 -79.65
CA GLN A 888 25.21 -33.27 -79.97
C GLN A 888 25.16 -32.26 -78.82
N THR A 889 25.86 -32.52 -77.72
CA THR A 889 25.96 -31.59 -76.59
C THR A 889 27.40 -31.35 -76.18
N ASP A 890 27.73 -30.07 -75.99
CA ASP A 890 29.00 -29.64 -75.39
C ASP A 890 28.97 -29.79 -73.86
N ASN A 891 27.80 -30.10 -73.28
CA ASN A 891 27.61 -30.27 -71.84
C ASN A 891 27.49 -31.75 -71.47
N ILE A 892 28.65 -32.37 -71.30
CA ILE A 892 28.80 -33.79 -70.94
C ILE A 892 28.15 -34.13 -69.59
N GLU A 893 28.18 -33.20 -68.63
CA GLU A 893 27.56 -33.40 -67.32
C GLU A 893 26.04 -33.56 -67.43
N ARG A 894 25.38 -32.74 -68.26
CA ARG A 894 23.93 -32.88 -68.53
C ARG A 894 23.60 -34.17 -69.24
N LEU A 895 24.36 -34.57 -70.26
CA LEU A 895 24.17 -35.85 -70.93
C LEU A 895 24.31 -37.02 -69.95
N THR A 896 25.29 -36.94 -69.05
CA THR A 896 25.51 -37.95 -68.01
C THR A 896 24.30 -38.04 -67.08
N GLN A 897 23.72 -36.91 -66.68
CA GLN A 897 22.50 -36.87 -65.85
C GLN A 897 21.28 -37.42 -66.62
N GLU A 898 21.12 -37.06 -67.88
CA GLU A 898 20.05 -37.54 -68.78
C GLU A 898 20.09 -39.08 -68.90
N LEU A 899 21.27 -39.66 -69.14
CA LEU A 899 21.46 -41.11 -69.22
C LEU A 899 21.25 -41.79 -67.85
N LYS A 900 21.70 -41.19 -66.75
CA LYS A 900 21.50 -41.72 -65.39
C LYS A 900 20.03 -41.77 -64.99
N LYS A 901 19.23 -40.80 -65.46
CA LYS A 901 17.77 -40.81 -65.26
C LYS A 901 17.11 -41.92 -66.07
N HIS A 902 17.52 -42.11 -67.32
CA HIS A 902 17.00 -43.20 -68.15
C HIS A 902 17.28 -44.59 -67.56
N SER A 903 18.45 -44.79 -66.94
CA SER A 903 18.81 -46.05 -66.28
C SER A 903 18.13 -46.27 -64.91
N GLY A 904 17.11 -45.47 -64.56
CA GLY A 904 16.36 -45.60 -63.31
C GLY A 904 17.12 -45.15 -62.06
N GLY A 905 18.15 -44.30 -62.20
CA GLY A 905 18.89 -43.71 -61.09
C GLY A 905 19.91 -44.64 -60.41
N ASN A 906 20.05 -45.88 -60.86
CA ASN A 906 21.15 -46.75 -60.41
C ASN A 906 22.46 -46.29 -61.05
N TYR A 907 23.53 -46.25 -60.26
CA TYR A 907 24.89 -45.94 -60.74
C TYR A 907 25.32 -47.02 -61.74
N CYS A 908 25.13 -46.74 -63.03
CA CYS A 908 25.50 -47.64 -64.10
C CYS A 908 26.93 -47.32 -64.54
N ASN A 909 27.88 -48.18 -64.14
CA ASN A 909 29.29 -48.08 -64.53
C ASN A 909 29.50 -47.92 -66.06
N TRP A 910 28.54 -48.40 -66.88
CA TRP A 910 28.60 -48.24 -68.33
C TRP A 910 28.48 -46.77 -68.75
N ILE A 911 27.71 -45.92 -68.04
CA ILE A 911 27.52 -44.52 -68.40
C ILE A 911 28.86 -43.79 -68.34
N ASP A 912 29.56 -43.90 -67.21
CA ASP A 912 30.87 -43.26 -67.02
C ASP A 912 31.89 -43.79 -68.05
N GLN A 913 31.86 -45.09 -68.37
CA GLN A 913 32.69 -45.67 -69.43
C GLN A 913 32.37 -45.10 -70.82
N ARG A 914 31.09 -44.95 -71.18
CA ARG A 914 30.69 -44.42 -72.49
C ARG A 914 30.98 -42.93 -72.61
N ILE A 915 30.77 -42.17 -71.54
CA ILE A 915 31.15 -40.76 -71.46
C ILE A 915 32.66 -40.61 -71.63
N GLN A 916 33.46 -41.42 -70.93
CA GLN A 916 34.93 -41.43 -71.10
C GLN A 916 35.34 -41.80 -72.54
N GLN A 917 34.70 -42.80 -73.15
CA GLN A 917 34.95 -43.18 -74.56
C GLN A 917 34.63 -42.02 -75.51
N PHE A 918 33.57 -41.27 -75.24
CA PHE A 918 33.21 -40.08 -76.02
C PHE A 918 34.22 -38.94 -75.83
N GLU A 919 34.67 -38.66 -74.60
CA GLU A 919 35.71 -37.67 -74.32
C GLU A 919 37.03 -38.00 -75.02
N GLN A 920 37.42 -39.28 -75.01
CA GLN A 920 38.59 -39.78 -75.74
C GLN A 920 38.42 -39.58 -77.25
N TYR A 921 37.26 -39.93 -77.80
CA TYR A 921 36.96 -39.70 -79.22
C TYR A 921 36.97 -38.20 -79.59
N SER A 922 36.41 -37.34 -78.74
CA SER A 922 36.44 -35.88 -78.91
C SER A 922 37.87 -35.32 -78.87
N THR A 923 38.71 -35.87 -77.98
CA THR A 923 40.15 -35.55 -77.90
C THR A 923 40.86 -35.95 -79.18
N ILE A 924 40.64 -37.16 -79.70
CA ILE A 924 41.20 -37.62 -80.98
C ILE A 924 40.76 -36.71 -82.12
N CYS A 925 39.47 -36.35 -82.21
CA CYS A 925 38.96 -35.42 -83.21
C CYS A 925 39.66 -34.04 -83.13
N SER A 926 39.89 -33.54 -81.91
CA SER A 926 40.56 -32.26 -81.67
C SER A 926 42.04 -32.30 -82.02
N CYS A 927 42.74 -33.38 -81.65
CA CYS A 927 44.13 -33.62 -82.06
C CYS A 927 44.27 -33.71 -83.58
N SER A 928 43.32 -34.33 -84.28
CA SER A 928 43.30 -34.37 -85.74
C SER A 928 43.14 -32.98 -86.36
N LYS A 929 42.19 -32.18 -85.88
CA LYS A 929 42.03 -30.78 -86.33
C LYS A 929 43.30 -29.95 -86.06
N GLY A 930 43.91 -30.15 -84.90
CA GLY A 930 45.19 -29.53 -84.54
C GLY A 930 46.32 -29.96 -85.47
N ALA A 931 46.44 -31.26 -85.76
CA ALA A 931 47.41 -31.81 -86.70
C ALA A 931 47.18 -31.27 -88.12
N GLU A 932 45.93 -31.14 -88.57
CA GLU A 932 45.59 -30.53 -89.86
C GLU A 932 46.04 -29.07 -89.91
N ALA A 933 45.78 -28.32 -88.85
CA ALA A 933 46.19 -26.92 -88.74
C ALA A 933 47.73 -26.79 -88.73
N ILE A 934 48.44 -27.63 -87.98
CA ILE A 934 49.91 -27.63 -87.94
C ILE A 934 50.47 -28.01 -89.32
N MET A 935 49.96 -29.05 -89.96
CA MET A 935 50.42 -29.45 -91.30
C MET A 935 50.12 -28.38 -92.35
N LYS A 936 49.00 -27.65 -92.23
CA LYS A 936 48.73 -26.45 -93.05
C LYS A 936 49.79 -25.38 -92.81
N VAL A 937 50.16 -25.09 -91.56
CA VAL A 937 51.23 -24.12 -91.23
C VAL A 937 52.58 -24.57 -91.79
N VAL A 938 52.97 -25.84 -91.61
CA VAL A 938 54.21 -26.40 -92.17
C VAL A 938 54.26 -26.21 -93.69
N THR A 939 53.14 -26.46 -94.37
CA THR A 939 53.01 -26.31 -95.82
C THR A 939 53.07 -24.84 -96.25
N VAL A 940 52.37 -23.95 -95.53
CA VAL A 940 52.29 -22.51 -95.86
C VAL A 940 53.60 -21.78 -95.63
N TYR A 941 54.38 -22.15 -94.61
CA TYR A 941 55.63 -21.49 -94.23
C TYR A 941 56.90 -22.27 -94.64
N ASP A 942 56.76 -23.36 -95.39
CA ASP A 942 57.87 -24.23 -95.84
C ASP A 942 58.81 -24.67 -94.69
N LEU A 943 58.22 -25.04 -93.54
CA LEU A 943 59.00 -25.41 -92.36
C LEU A 943 59.72 -26.75 -92.57
N LYS A 944 61.03 -26.78 -92.34
CA LYS A 944 61.87 -27.98 -92.47
C LYS A 944 62.03 -28.69 -91.13
N GLY A 945 61.80 -30.00 -91.11
CA GLY A 945 61.88 -30.84 -89.91
C GLY A 945 61.19 -32.20 -90.10
N ASN A 946 61.25 -33.06 -89.08
CA ASN A 946 60.50 -34.31 -89.07
C ASN A 946 59.12 -34.10 -88.42
N PHE A 947 58.06 -34.23 -89.21
CA PHE A 947 56.67 -34.11 -88.77
C PHE A 947 55.89 -35.44 -88.91
N ASP A 948 56.58 -36.57 -89.01
CA ASP A 948 55.95 -37.86 -89.30
C ASP A 948 54.95 -38.28 -88.21
N GLN A 949 55.22 -37.94 -86.94
CA GLN A 949 54.29 -38.15 -85.82
C GLN A 949 52.95 -37.38 -86.00
N ILE A 950 53.00 -36.17 -86.56
CA ILE A 950 51.78 -35.37 -86.83
C ILE A 950 51.02 -35.96 -88.02
N LYS A 951 51.74 -36.44 -89.05
CA LYS A 951 51.12 -37.14 -90.18
C LYS A 951 50.48 -38.47 -89.77
N GLU A 952 51.08 -39.20 -88.83
CA GLU A 952 50.48 -40.40 -88.25
C GLU A 952 49.17 -40.08 -87.51
N THR A 953 49.12 -38.96 -86.79
CA THR A 953 47.90 -38.47 -86.13
C THR A 953 46.76 -38.21 -87.12
N LEU A 954 47.08 -37.67 -88.31
CA LEU A 954 46.11 -37.48 -89.40
C LEU A 954 45.62 -38.79 -90.01
N LYS A 955 46.49 -39.81 -90.12
CA LYS A 955 46.12 -41.13 -90.62
C LYS A 955 45.14 -41.83 -89.68
N LEU A 956 45.33 -41.71 -88.37
CA LEU A 956 44.47 -42.35 -87.36
C LEU A 956 43.00 -41.95 -87.51
N VAL A 957 42.69 -40.68 -87.79
CA VAL A 957 41.31 -40.22 -87.94
C VAL A 957 40.71 -40.61 -89.30
N SER A 958 41.52 -40.66 -90.36
CA SER A 958 41.08 -41.12 -91.68
C SER A 958 40.67 -42.60 -91.74
N MET A 959 41.05 -43.41 -90.74
CA MET A 959 40.64 -44.82 -90.61
C MET A 959 39.37 -45.01 -89.77
N SER A 960 38.87 -43.94 -89.14
CA SER A 960 37.76 -43.97 -88.17
C SER A 960 36.52 -43.14 -88.59
N MET A 961 36.58 -42.48 -89.74
CA MET A 961 35.42 -42.00 -90.50
C MET A 961 35.03 -43.05 -91.53
#